data_AF-A0A0W0ZAR1-F1
#
_entry.id   AF-A0A0W0ZAR1-F1
#
_cell.length_a   1.000
_cell.length_b   1.000
_cell.length_c   1.000
_cell.angle_alpha   90.00
_cell.angle_beta   90.00
_cell.angle_gamma   90.00
#
_symmetry.space_group_name_H-M   'P 1'
#
loop_
_entity.id
_entity.type
_entity.pdbx_description
1 polymer ?
#
loop_
_entity_poly.entity_id
_entity_poly.type
_entity_poly.pdbx_seq_one_letter_code
_entity_poly.pdbx_strand_id
1 'polypeptide(L)'
;MKSLVPWFCLVAATGSPLVFANDGLLDYRKGEYFAAGKNLYQQSGRDPVADYYLGRMRLYGFGELKNNDFALRYFIKSAEKGFLPAQQLLARYYLMNVDNPELALKWFKKVAAAGDVNAQMYCAAAYLFGFGTRKYPDGARRYYIDAAKNGNKIAQYTLANHFIKSRDSRTRKLGLIWLNKSVEQDNPKAQLKLGTMYLTGSLVGRNTEKGEDLIRQAAKQNYVPAMMALGELAQKQGDLSKAGDWYERAARGNNTRAELALANMYLDEKGRLYDPVLGFRWMLRSAQHGNFDAQKKLAVLYKEGKVVDADENLANQWQAQAEKTLERRKSQNQASVKNQVARWLTNGKMDNFADSDYRLGGIYNAWQNPLALKENNYNQSPRMNVLTRTSLYKPRFQLINPDEVAISEYFDILAPMFHGNQSNDWSFKRYPINREIQVLENNELPVLRHEPWYSMMDEGRPYPEKNVSKLFDYLGAMTSGWEQQANYQAVLSKLYGHAILGESDSQYEIGQLYQYGIAVSKNPQQAIVYLELAASQQDIRAEYNLGILYLEGQTTPVDYQKGIEWMTDAAFKGNPYAQYALANIYEKGFRNPEGEMIVQPDHNQAMAMYYLAASNNFGEAQYRLADFLVKENNANLSVAARQNRMQLIKKLYEGAAKQGIAEAVLPLAFYNAMDNDPEKQKKAFKVAKQEAGADNPEAALLLGIMYERGLSVPENEVESLYWYQQAAMNPVTSFVLGTYYSEGRGVSKDVDKGLALLQQSADSGFSYANLNLAVLKQKAGEPFLGELEKARQKNNSKAGLLLADYYLQQADDPENMKQARDIYQHFAEKGDKDAQLKLAFLFDKGLGGEVNPQAAEHWYTLSAEQEQPVAQYLLGKLYQLGRIGGKPDYQQAKKWYSAAKQKYTPAAVALGFIFDTVDDDYLNATENYEQAAAKDSRIGQFNLGLIYEYGKGQPVNIKKAEALYLKAAEQGFAPAMSQLAGLYFNGKNGQRDEHKALTWYKKAAALGDRDANYQLGLLSETGVATKLDYADAVKYYQQSSDEGNAKAKLALARMYQYGLGVTKDVQHAADLYKQLAEYNNAYAQYQLALLYYEGALGEKTPEKGKKMLVMAKKNGSQQAQKMLQWIDAQQEMRSSFIEPVPLNNSPDIAGQPADLIYLNALNEWNRGDETLSRMILDRLMTQFPHYIPAKRAYEQLNQQTLPIIFS
;
A
#
# COMPACT_ATOMS: atom_id res chain seq x y z
N MET A 1 -11.07 -30.96 63.65
CA MET A 1 -12.51 -30.68 63.54
C MET A 1 -12.73 -29.18 63.64
N LYS A 2 -13.31 -28.58 62.58
CA LYS A 2 -14.08 -27.30 62.49
C LYS A 2 -13.37 -26.01 62.95
N SER A 3 -13.29 -24.88 62.25
CA SER A 3 -13.68 -24.37 60.91
C SER A 3 -13.02 -22.99 60.75
N LEU A 4 -12.12 -22.78 59.78
CA LEU A 4 -12.28 -21.89 58.60
C LEU A 4 -13.30 -20.74 58.74
N VAL A 5 -12.84 -19.48 58.66
CA VAL A 5 -13.07 -18.48 57.56
C VAL A 5 -12.52 -17.10 57.99
N PRO A 6 -11.62 -16.47 57.21
CA PRO A 6 -11.53 -15.01 57.09
C PRO A 6 -12.27 -14.55 55.81
N TRP A 7 -13.34 -13.77 55.96
CA TRP A 7 -14.06 -13.10 54.85
C TRP A 7 -13.30 -11.82 54.44
N PHE A 8 -12.85 -11.69 53.19
CA PHE A 8 -13.56 -11.29 51.96
C PHE A 8 -13.87 -9.79 51.87
N CYS A 9 -13.12 -9.12 50.99
CA CYS A 9 -13.54 -7.92 50.29
C CYS A 9 -14.76 -8.28 49.42
N LEU A 10 -15.92 -7.70 49.72
CA LEU A 10 -17.09 -7.72 48.86
C LEU A 10 -17.28 -6.32 48.25
N VAL A 11 -17.17 -6.27 46.93
CA VAL A 11 -17.80 -5.22 46.11
C VAL A 11 -19.21 -5.68 45.82
N ALA A 12 -20.22 -4.97 46.35
CA ALA A 12 -21.44 -4.57 45.64
C ALA A 12 -22.44 -3.87 46.60
N ALA A 13 -22.56 -2.55 46.39
CA ALA A 13 -23.70 -1.65 46.60
C ALA A 13 -24.82 -1.98 47.64
N THR A 14 -25.02 -1.05 48.57
CA THR A 14 -26.35 -0.60 48.99
C THR A 14 -26.45 0.92 48.82
N GLY A 15 -27.44 1.40 48.05
CA GLY A 15 -27.86 2.81 48.03
C GLY A 15 -28.28 3.27 49.43
N SER A 16 -28.22 4.54 49.82
CA SER A 16 -28.75 5.74 49.15
C SER A 16 -28.04 7.01 49.75
N PRO A 17 -28.34 8.25 49.29
CA PRO A 17 -27.34 9.24 48.87
C PRO A 17 -26.85 10.15 50.02
N LEU A 18 -25.54 10.42 50.07
CA LEU A 18 -25.02 11.59 50.80
C LEU A 18 -24.00 12.32 49.92
N VAL A 19 -24.40 13.54 49.59
CA VAL A 19 -23.77 14.57 48.77
C VAL A 19 -22.30 14.77 49.17
N PHE A 20 -21.39 14.26 48.37
CA PHE A 20 -19.98 14.70 48.34
C PHE A 20 -19.74 15.43 47.02
N ALA A 21 -19.07 16.57 47.09
CA ALA A 21 -18.77 17.40 45.93
C ALA A 21 -18.07 16.58 44.83
N ASN A 22 -18.60 16.66 43.60
CA ASN A 22 -18.11 16.00 42.40
C ASN A 22 -16.66 16.44 42.09
N ASP A 23 -15.67 15.62 42.46
CA ASP A 23 -14.27 15.85 42.11
C ASP A 23 -13.86 14.92 40.95
N GLY A 24 -14.03 15.40 39.71
CA GLY A 24 -13.75 14.65 38.49
C GLY A 24 -12.29 14.19 38.36
N LEU A 25 -11.36 14.74 39.16
CA LEU A 25 -9.98 14.29 39.23
C LEU A 25 -9.84 12.95 39.96
N LEU A 26 -10.69 12.71 40.96
CA LEU A 26 -10.74 11.46 41.71
C LEU A 26 -11.25 10.33 40.80
N ASP A 27 -12.27 10.60 40.01
CA ASP A 27 -12.82 9.67 38.99
C ASP A 27 -11.77 9.33 37.93
N TYR A 28 -11.02 10.35 37.46
CA TYR A 28 -9.92 10.15 36.52
C TYR A 28 -8.84 9.22 37.09
N ARG A 29 -8.50 9.36 38.37
CA ARG A 29 -7.49 8.52 39.06
C ARG A 29 -7.98 7.11 39.35
N LYS A 30 -9.29 6.93 39.54
CA LYS A 30 -9.95 5.63 39.70
C LYS A 30 -10.15 4.88 38.38
N GLY A 31 -9.95 5.55 37.25
CA GLY A 31 -10.19 4.98 35.91
C GLY A 31 -11.65 5.06 35.45
N GLU A 32 -12.50 5.81 36.17
CA GLU A 32 -13.91 6.03 35.85
C GLU A 32 -14.05 7.19 34.86
N TYR A 33 -13.44 7.05 33.68
CA TYR A 33 -13.20 8.16 32.78
C TYR A 33 -14.46 8.86 32.24
N PHE A 34 -15.60 8.17 32.17
CA PHE A 34 -16.87 8.79 31.76
C PHE A 34 -17.41 9.74 32.84
N ALA A 35 -17.36 9.32 34.12
CA ALA A 35 -17.72 10.17 35.25
C ALA A 35 -16.74 11.33 35.39
N ALA A 36 -15.44 11.05 35.22
CA ALA A 36 -14.38 12.06 35.20
C ALA A 36 -14.64 13.14 34.14
N GLY A 37 -15.03 12.76 32.92
CA GLY A 37 -15.27 13.70 31.83
C GLY A 37 -16.44 14.63 32.14
N LYS A 38 -17.55 14.07 32.62
CA LYS A 38 -18.73 14.84 33.04
C LYS A 38 -18.40 15.85 34.14
N ASN A 39 -17.64 15.43 35.14
CA ASN A 39 -17.31 16.25 36.31
C ASN A 39 -16.22 17.30 36.00
N LEU A 40 -15.18 16.93 35.24
CA LEU A 40 -14.12 17.86 34.81
C LEU A 40 -14.65 18.89 33.80
N TYR A 41 -15.62 18.54 32.95
CA TYR A 41 -16.22 19.49 32.00
C TYR A 41 -16.88 20.68 32.70
N GLN A 42 -17.53 20.45 33.85
CA GLN A 42 -18.14 21.53 34.65
C GLN A 42 -17.11 22.52 35.21
N GLN A 43 -15.86 22.08 35.35
CA GLN A 43 -14.74 22.86 35.86
C GLN A 43 -13.86 23.41 34.72
N SER A 44 -14.11 22.97 33.48
CA SER A 44 -13.37 23.43 32.30
C SER A 44 -13.53 24.93 32.10
N GLY A 45 -12.43 25.59 31.70
CA GLY A 45 -12.43 27.04 31.55
C GLY A 45 -12.29 27.80 32.87
N ARG A 46 -12.45 27.16 34.04
CA ARG A 46 -12.15 27.76 35.37
C ARG A 46 -10.90 27.18 36.00
N ASP A 47 -10.77 25.87 36.06
CA ASP A 47 -9.62 25.21 36.68
C ASP A 47 -8.56 24.78 35.65
N PRO A 48 -7.31 25.28 35.74
CA PRO A 48 -6.21 24.83 34.88
C PRO A 48 -5.89 23.34 34.99
N VAL A 49 -6.12 22.71 36.15
CA VAL A 49 -5.85 21.28 36.35
C VAL A 49 -6.90 20.46 35.61
N ALA A 50 -8.19 20.79 35.77
CA ALA A 50 -9.27 20.16 35.02
C ALA A 50 -9.05 20.25 33.50
N ASP A 51 -8.69 21.43 32.97
CA ASP A 51 -8.38 21.61 31.55
C ASP A 51 -7.19 20.72 31.10
N TYR A 52 -6.15 20.55 31.93
CA TYR A 52 -5.02 19.66 31.60
C TYR A 52 -5.45 18.19 31.52
N TYR A 53 -6.25 17.72 32.47
CA TYR A 53 -6.70 16.33 32.50
C TYR A 53 -7.76 16.05 31.44
N LEU A 54 -8.65 16.99 31.10
CA LEU A 54 -9.49 16.91 29.90
C LEU A 54 -8.65 16.84 28.62
N GLY A 55 -7.58 17.62 28.54
CA GLY A 55 -6.61 17.54 27.44
C GLY A 55 -5.97 16.15 27.33
N ARG A 56 -5.62 15.53 28.46
CA ARG A 56 -5.14 14.13 28.50
C ARG A 56 -6.24 13.15 28.11
N MET A 57 -7.46 13.31 28.61
CA MET A 57 -8.59 12.43 28.25
C MET A 57 -8.86 12.46 26.75
N ARG A 58 -8.90 13.64 26.15
CA ARG A 58 -9.01 13.83 24.70
C ARG A 58 -7.79 13.34 23.94
N LEU A 59 -6.63 13.35 24.55
CA LEU A 59 -5.46 12.83 23.90
C LEU A 59 -5.43 11.29 23.87
N TYR A 60 -5.87 10.67 24.96
CA TYR A 60 -5.80 9.22 25.17
C TYR A 60 -7.11 8.49 24.87
N GLY A 61 -8.19 9.21 24.57
CA GLY A 61 -9.51 8.64 24.36
C GLY A 61 -10.16 8.11 25.65
N PHE A 62 -9.77 8.64 26.82
CA PHE A 62 -10.30 8.19 28.10
C PHE A 62 -11.67 8.81 28.35
N GLY A 63 -12.74 8.02 28.23
CA GLY A 63 -14.11 8.47 28.52
C GLY A 63 -14.71 9.50 27.56
N GLU A 64 -13.90 10.02 26.63
CA GLU A 64 -14.27 10.99 25.60
C GLU A 64 -13.56 10.67 24.28
N LEU A 65 -14.11 11.13 23.14
CA LEU A 65 -13.51 10.93 21.83
C LEU A 65 -12.09 11.48 21.77
N LYS A 66 -11.13 10.62 21.40
CA LYS A 66 -9.76 11.05 21.11
C LYS A 66 -9.81 12.13 20.03
N ASN A 67 -9.20 13.26 20.33
CA ASN A 67 -9.10 14.35 19.39
C ASN A 67 -7.90 15.21 19.78
N ASN A 68 -6.84 15.11 18.98
CA ASN A 68 -5.57 15.77 19.24
C ASN A 68 -5.70 17.30 19.20
N ASP A 69 -6.60 17.83 18.37
CA ASP A 69 -6.84 19.27 18.26
C ASP A 69 -7.57 19.81 19.49
N PHE A 70 -8.59 19.10 19.98
CA PHE A 70 -9.24 19.46 21.23
C PHE A 70 -8.32 19.27 22.43
N ALA A 71 -7.53 18.20 22.45
CA ALA A 71 -6.50 17.99 23.47
C ALA A 71 -5.52 19.17 23.51
N LEU A 72 -5.04 19.61 22.34
CA LEU A 72 -4.16 20.77 22.21
C LEU A 72 -4.85 22.06 22.70
N ARG A 73 -6.13 22.29 22.35
CA ARG A 73 -6.90 23.45 22.86
C ARG A 73 -6.99 23.45 24.38
N TYR A 74 -7.26 22.29 24.99
CA TYR A 74 -7.32 22.15 26.44
C TYR A 74 -5.95 22.36 27.11
N PHE A 75 -4.87 21.84 26.53
CA PHE A 75 -3.52 22.12 26.99
C PHE A 75 -3.15 23.60 26.87
N ILE A 76 -3.55 24.27 25.79
CA ILE A 76 -3.38 25.72 25.62
C ILE A 76 -4.13 26.48 26.71
N LYS A 77 -5.42 26.19 26.92
CA LYS A 77 -6.23 26.82 27.99
C LYS A 77 -5.60 26.64 29.37
N SER A 78 -5.14 25.43 29.68
CA SER A 78 -4.45 25.11 30.94
C SER A 78 -3.13 25.87 31.09
N ALA A 79 -2.33 25.93 30.02
CA ALA A 79 -1.03 26.60 30.01
C ALA A 79 -1.16 28.13 30.12
N GLU A 80 -2.16 28.73 29.47
CA GLU A 80 -2.43 30.17 29.52
C GLU A 80 -2.72 30.64 30.94
N LYS A 81 -3.39 29.80 31.73
CA LYS A 81 -3.70 30.03 33.15
C LYS A 81 -2.56 29.75 34.13
N GLY A 82 -1.38 29.36 33.64
CA GLY A 82 -0.22 29.18 34.51
C GLY A 82 0.10 27.74 34.91
N PHE A 83 -0.61 26.73 34.39
CA PHE A 83 -0.31 25.34 34.77
C PHE A 83 1.04 24.89 34.23
N LEU A 84 2.03 24.75 35.10
CA LEU A 84 3.41 24.48 34.74
C LEU A 84 3.58 23.21 33.86
N PRO A 85 2.92 22.06 34.15
CA PRO A 85 3.01 20.89 33.28
C PRO A 85 2.50 21.12 31.85
N ALA A 86 1.44 21.94 31.68
CA ALA A 86 0.91 22.29 30.36
C ALA A 86 1.86 23.24 29.61
N GLN A 87 2.45 24.22 30.32
CA GLN A 87 3.42 25.15 29.73
C GLN A 87 4.70 24.43 29.29
N GLN A 88 5.21 23.50 30.10
CA GLN A 88 6.36 22.65 29.76
C GLN A 88 6.07 21.77 28.54
N LEU A 89 4.86 21.19 28.46
CA LEU A 89 4.41 20.39 27.31
C LEU A 89 4.39 21.23 26.02
N LEU A 90 3.74 22.40 26.04
CA LEU A 90 3.63 23.27 24.86
C LEU A 90 4.99 23.83 24.42
N ALA A 91 5.86 24.21 25.36
CA ALA A 91 7.19 24.72 25.05
C ALA A 91 8.00 23.71 24.22
N ARG A 92 7.95 22.43 24.60
CA ARG A 92 8.64 21.34 23.89
C ARG A 92 7.91 20.94 22.60
N TYR A 93 6.58 21.01 22.59
CA TYR A 93 5.77 20.71 21.41
C TYR A 93 6.05 21.68 20.27
N TYR A 94 6.03 23.00 20.53
CA TYR A 94 6.36 23.99 19.51
C TYR A 94 7.83 23.92 19.06
N LEU A 95 8.75 23.52 19.95
CA LEU A 95 10.16 23.36 19.61
C LEU A 95 10.42 22.18 18.67
N MET A 96 9.75 21.04 18.88
CA MET A 96 10.10 19.79 18.20
C MET A 96 9.15 19.43 17.05
N ASN A 97 7.86 19.70 17.21
CA ASN A 97 6.83 19.24 16.27
C ASN A 97 6.44 20.28 15.25
N VAL A 98 6.13 21.47 15.74
CA VAL A 98 5.72 22.58 14.89
C VAL A 98 6.94 23.27 14.28
N ASP A 99 8.13 23.01 14.84
CA ASP A 99 9.40 23.67 14.53
C ASP A 99 9.28 25.21 14.54
N ASN A 100 8.54 25.72 15.52
CA ASN A 100 8.30 27.16 15.72
C ASN A 100 9.08 27.64 16.95
N PRO A 101 10.33 28.12 16.77
CA PRO A 101 11.19 28.51 17.88
C PRO A 101 10.71 29.76 18.61
N GLU A 102 9.92 30.62 17.97
CA GLU A 102 9.36 31.84 18.59
C GLU A 102 8.29 31.49 19.64
N LEU A 103 7.34 30.62 19.27
CA LEU A 103 6.31 30.13 20.19
C LEU A 103 6.90 29.24 21.27
N ALA A 104 7.90 28.41 20.93
CA ALA A 104 8.65 27.66 21.93
C ALA A 104 9.30 28.60 22.96
N LEU A 105 10.00 29.65 22.51
CA LEU A 105 10.63 30.63 23.38
C LEU A 105 9.60 31.37 24.26
N LYS A 106 8.42 31.71 23.72
CA LYS A 106 7.32 32.32 24.49
C LYS A 106 6.93 31.45 25.69
N TRP A 107 6.73 30.15 25.48
CA TRP A 107 6.36 29.23 26.56
C TRP A 107 7.53 28.94 27.50
N PHE A 108 8.74 28.73 26.99
CA PHE A 108 9.93 28.56 27.83
C PHE A 108 10.20 29.77 28.73
N LYS A 109 9.90 31.01 28.32
CA LYS A 109 10.00 32.19 29.20
C LYS A 109 9.06 32.11 30.40
N LYS A 110 7.81 31.66 30.20
CA LYS A 110 6.84 31.47 31.30
C LYS A 110 7.31 30.40 32.28
N VAL A 111 7.81 29.28 31.74
CA VAL A 111 8.36 28.17 32.52
C VAL A 111 9.64 28.58 33.27
N ALA A 112 10.50 29.38 32.64
CA ALA A 112 11.73 29.92 33.25
C ALA A 112 11.44 30.88 34.41
N ALA A 113 10.38 31.69 34.29
CA ALA A 113 9.92 32.58 35.36
C ALA A 113 9.41 31.80 36.59
N ALA A 114 8.92 30.57 36.39
CA ALA A 114 8.56 29.65 37.48
C ALA A 114 9.77 28.93 38.11
N GLY A 115 11.00 29.24 37.69
CA GLY A 115 12.23 28.70 38.28
C GLY A 115 12.80 27.45 37.60
N ASP A 116 12.22 27.00 36.48
CA ASP A 116 12.72 25.81 35.77
C ASP A 116 14.07 26.08 35.10
N VAL A 117 15.08 25.32 35.52
CA VAL A 117 16.48 25.48 35.10
C VAL A 117 16.67 25.16 33.61
N ASN A 118 15.95 24.17 33.07
CA ASN A 118 16.08 23.80 31.65
C ASN A 118 15.47 24.86 30.75
N ALA A 119 14.35 25.45 31.15
CA ALA A 119 13.73 26.57 30.45
C ALA A 119 14.59 27.83 30.51
N GLN A 120 15.19 28.14 31.66
CA GLN A 120 16.18 29.23 31.78
C GLN A 120 17.35 29.02 30.82
N MET A 121 17.90 27.81 30.76
CA MET A 121 18.97 27.45 29.83
C MET A 121 18.54 27.60 28.36
N TYR A 122 17.34 27.16 28.00
CA TYR A 122 16.81 27.34 26.64
C TYR A 122 16.67 28.81 26.26
N CYS A 123 16.09 29.64 27.15
CA CYS A 123 15.98 31.08 26.93
C CYS A 123 17.35 31.75 26.77
N ALA A 124 18.34 31.36 27.58
CA ALA A 124 19.71 31.81 27.44
C ALA A 124 20.28 31.46 26.06
N ALA A 125 20.14 30.21 25.62
CA ALA A 125 20.62 29.75 24.33
C ALA A 125 19.94 30.47 23.17
N ALA A 126 18.61 30.61 23.22
CA ALA A 126 17.82 31.30 22.21
C ALA A 126 18.30 32.73 21.96
N TYR A 127 18.58 33.49 23.04
CA TYR A 127 19.11 34.84 22.94
C TYR A 127 20.60 34.91 22.55
N LEU A 128 21.43 33.94 22.95
CA LEU A 128 22.85 33.88 22.56
C LEU A 128 23.01 33.64 21.05
N PHE A 129 22.25 32.70 20.50
CA PHE A 129 22.40 32.24 19.12
C PHE A 129 21.41 32.91 18.16
N GLY A 130 20.34 33.54 18.66
CA GLY A 130 19.30 34.17 17.84
C GLY A 130 18.30 33.16 17.30
N PHE A 131 17.84 32.23 18.14
CA PHE A 131 16.91 31.16 17.77
C PHE A 131 15.49 31.50 18.24
N GLY A 132 14.59 31.80 17.30
CA GLY A 132 13.24 32.31 17.61
C GLY A 132 13.24 33.73 18.22
N THR A 133 14.35 34.46 18.07
CA THR A 133 14.54 35.85 18.51
C THR A 133 15.78 36.43 17.84
N ARG A 134 15.93 37.76 17.84
CA ARG A 134 17.22 38.41 17.53
C ARG A 134 18.26 38.09 18.61
N LYS A 135 19.54 38.03 18.22
CA LYS A 135 20.66 37.85 19.15
C LYS A 135 20.66 38.99 20.17
N TYR A 136 20.66 38.64 21.45
CA TYR A 136 20.68 39.60 22.55
C TYR A 136 21.50 39.03 23.72
N PRO A 137 22.84 39.11 23.66
CA PRO A 137 23.75 38.49 24.63
C PRO A 137 23.53 38.92 26.08
N ASP A 138 23.14 40.18 26.30
CA ASP A 138 22.87 40.71 27.64
C ASP A 138 21.56 40.17 28.22
N GLY A 139 20.52 39.99 27.40
CA GLY A 139 19.29 39.32 27.82
C GLY A 139 19.51 37.84 28.13
N ALA A 140 20.35 37.16 27.35
CA ALA A 140 20.74 35.78 27.65
C ALA A 140 21.43 35.65 29.01
N ARG A 141 22.25 36.66 29.37
CA ARG A 141 23.02 36.70 30.63
C ARG A 141 22.16 36.58 31.86
N ARG A 142 21.01 37.25 31.87
CA ARG A 142 20.04 37.13 32.97
C ARG A 142 19.64 35.66 33.20
N TYR A 143 19.23 34.97 32.14
CA TYR A 143 18.76 33.59 32.23
C TYR A 143 19.84 32.60 32.65
N TYR A 144 21.06 32.70 32.11
CA TYR A 144 22.13 31.78 32.55
C TYR A 144 22.74 32.19 33.90
N ILE A 145 22.62 33.43 34.38
CA ILE A 145 22.94 33.75 35.78
C ILE A 145 21.97 33.03 36.72
N ASP A 146 20.67 33.08 36.43
CA ASP A 146 19.65 32.43 37.23
C ASP A 146 19.84 30.90 37.21
N ALA A 147 20.09 30.32 36.03
CA ALA A 147 20.41 28.90 35.91
C ALA A 147 21.71 28.52 36.65
N ALA A 148 22.74 29.36 36.62
CA ALA A 148 24.01 29.12 37.32
C ALA A 148 23.84 29.14 38.84
N LYS A 149 23.02 30.04 39.38
CA LYS A 149 22.65 30.09 40.80
C LYS A 149 21.89 28.83 41.22
N ASN A 150 21.02 28.32 40.35
CA ASN A 150 20.28 27.07 40.54
C ASN A 150 21.09 25.80 40.21
N GLY A 151 22.42 25.92 40.16
CA GLY A 151 23.32 24.76 40.04
C GLY A 151 23.63 24.30 38.62
N ASN A 152 23.17 24.95 37.54
CA ASN A 152 23.47 24.47 36.19
C ASN A 152 24.95 24.62 35.81
N LYS A 153 25.66 23.51 35.67
CA LYS A 153 27.11 23.51 35.38
C LYS A 153 27.51 24.14 34.05
N ILE A 154 26.68 24.11 33.01
CA ILE A 154 26.98 24.73 31.70
C ILE A 154 26.89 26.25 31.81
N ALA A 155 25.87 26.75 32.50
CA ALA A 155 25.72 28.16 32.80
C ALA A 155 26.87 28.70 33.67
N GLN A 156 27.25 27.96 34.72
CA GLN A 156 28.38 28.31 35.59
C GLN A 156 29.70 28.43 34.80
N TYR A 157 29.99 27.48 33.91
CA TYR A 157 31.16 27.56 33.02
C TYR A 157 31.10 28.73 32.04
N THR A 158 29.92 29.00 31.47
CA THR A 158 29.72 30.10 30.52
C THR A 158 29.95 31.45 31.19
N LEU A 159 29.40 31.62 32.41
CA LEU A 159 29.58 32.80 33.24
C LEU A 159 31.06 32.98 33.66
N ALA A 160 31.71 31.88 34.05
CA ALA A 160 33.13 31.85 34.38
C ALA A 160 34.01 32.35 33.22
N ASN A 161 33.80 31.82 32.02
CA ASN A 161 34.54 32.21 30.82
C ASN A 161 34.37 33.69 30.46
N HIS A 162 33.19 34.26 30.72
CA HIS A 162 32.95 35.67 30.50
C HIS A 162 33.73 36.53 31.50
N PHE A 163 33.64 36.20 32.79
CA PHE A 163 34.30 36.95 33.86
C PHE A 163 35.83 36.85 33.86
N ILE A 164 36.39 35.70 33.48
CA ILE A 164 37.84 35.49 33.38
C ILE A 164 38.48 36.41 32.33
N LYS A 165 37.73 36.83 31.30
CA LYS A 165 38.19 37.76 30.25
C LYS A 165 38.05 39.23 30.63
N SER A 166 37.49 39.56 31.79
CA SER A 166 37.29 40.93 32.24
C SER A 166 38.62 41.64 32.54
N ARG A 167 38.65 42.97 32.30
CA ARG A 167 39.78 43.82 32.70
C ARG A 167 39.83 44.05 34.22
N ASP A 168 38.71 43.93 34.92
CA ASP A 168 38.62 44.09 36.38
C ASP A 168 39.09 42.82 37.13
N SER A 169 39.98 43.00 38.11
CA SER A 169 40.59 41.91 38.88
C SER A 169 39.58 41.18 39.78
N ARG A 170 38.59 41.89 40.34
CA ARG A 170 37.54 41.30 41.19
C ARG A 170 36.61 40.42 40.37
N THR A 171 36.22 40.89 39.19
CA THR A 171 35.44 40.11 38.22
C THR A 171 36.18 38.84 37.79
N ARG A 172 37.50 38.90 37.53
CA ARG A 172 38.29 37.71 37.22
C ARG A 172 38.31 36.67 38.35
N LYS A 173 38.41 37.11 39.61
CA LYS A 173 38.30 36.23 40.79
C LYS A 173 36.91 35.57 40.86
N LEU A 174 35.84 36.32 40.61
CA LEU A 174 34.49 35.76 40.53
C LEU A 174 34.35 34.72 39.42
N GLY A 175 35.02 34.95 38.28
CA GLY A 175 35.11 33.98 37.20
C GLY A 175 35.77 32.66 37.62
N LEU A 176 36.82 32.70 38.43
CA LEU A 176 37.45 31.49 38.99
C LEU A 176 36.52 30.73 39.95
N ILE A 177 35.74 31.44 40.78
CA ILE A 177 34.76 30.81 41.69
C ILE A 177 33.71 30.03 40.90
N TRP A 178 33.14 30.63 39.85
CA TRP A 178 32.17 29.96 38.99
C TRP A 178 32.80 28.81 38.19
N LEU A 179 34.07 28.94 37.81
CA LEU A 179 34.80 27.87 37.13
C LEU A 179 34.94 26.65 38.06
N ASN A 180 35.35 26.85 39.31
CA ASN A 180 35.47 25.79 40.31
C ASN A 180 34.13 25.11 40.60
N LYS A 181 33.04 25.88 40.78
CA LYS A 181 31.68 25.31 40.96
C LYS A 181 31.26 24.41 39.79
N SER A 182 31.67 24.77 38.57
CA SER A 182 31.40 23.95 37.39
C SER A 182 32.27 22.69 37.34
N VAL A 183 33.52 22.76 37.82
CA VAL A 183 34.43 21.62 37.98
C VAL A 183 33.92 20.63 39.02
N GLU A 184 33.43 21.10 40.16
CA GLU A 184 32.84 20.27 41.24
C GLU A 184 31.63 19.45 40.78
N GLN A 185 30.99 19.85 39.68
CA GLN A 185 29.87 19.13 39.05
C GLN A 185 30.31 18.31 37.81
N ASP A 186 31.59 17.97 37.74
CA ASP A 186 32.19 17.18 36.68
C ASP A 186 31.97 17.76 35.27
N ASN A 187 32.06 19.09 35.09
CA ASN A 187 31.99 19.66 33.74
C ASN A 187 33.34 19.53 33.01
N PRO A 188 33.45 18.72 31.94
CA PRO A 188 34.73 18.45 31.28
C PRO A 188 35.32 19.69 30.59
N LYS A 189 34.49 20.65 30.17
CA LYS A 189 34.98 21.94 29.62
C LYS A 189 35.62 22.82 30.68
N ALA A 190 35.04 22.82 31.88
CA ALA A 190 35.56 23.56 33.02
C ALA A 190 36.86 22.93 33.55
N GLN A 191 36.87 21.59 33.67
CA GLN A 191 38.03 20.79 34.07
C GLN A 191 39.21 21.02 33.12
N LEU A 192 39.01 20.92 31.80
CA LEU A 192 40.05 21.24 30.82
C LEU A 192 40.53 22.69 30.96
N LYS A 193 39.61 23.66 31.05
CA LYS A 193 39.98 25.08 31.12
C LYS A 193 40.79 25.39 32.37
N LEU A 194 40.34 24.95 33.55
CA LEU A 194 41.05 25.15 34.81
C LEU A 194 42.39 24.40 34.83
N GLY A 195 42.43 23.17 34.31
CA GLY A 195 43.65 22.39 34.16
C GLY A 195 44.70 23.11 33.31
N THR A 196 44.32 23.67 32.15
CA THR A 196 45.23 24.47 31.31
C THR A 196 45.72 25.75 32.00
N MET A 197 44.91 26.37 32.85
CA MET A 197 45.31 27.55 33.63
C MET A 197 46.36 27.18 34.69
N TYR A 198 46.23 26.03 35.36
CA TYR A 198 47.23 25.49 36.27
C TYR A 198 48.54 25.11 35.56
N LEU A 199 48.47 24.54 34.35
CA LEU A 199 49.66 24.22 33.55
C LEU A 199 50.43 25.47 33.11
N THR A 200 49.71 26.53 32.73
CA THR A 200 50.29 27.79 32.21
C THR A 200 50.62 28.82 33.29
N GLY A 201 50.11 28.68 34.51
CA GLY A 201 50.22 29.69 35.56
C GLY A 201 49.34 30.92 35.32
N SER A 202 48.30 30.81 34.49
CA SER A 202 47.41 31.92 34.15
C SER A 202 46.32 32.09 35.19
N LEU A 203 46.33 33.21 35.95
CA LEU A 203 45.38 33.57 37.02
C LEU A 203 45.35 32.64 38.25
N VAL A 204 46.02 31.48 38.20
CA VAL A 204 46.25 30.54 39.29
C VAL A 204 47.75 30.21 39.33
N GLY A 205 48.27 29.84 40.50
CA GLY A 205 49.67 29.42 40.63
C GLY A 205 49.95 28.20 39.74
N ARG A 206 51.12 28.18 39.09
CA ARG A 206 51.52 27.06 38.23
C ARG A 206 51.60 25.77 39.05
N ASN A 207 50.81 24.76 38.68
CA ASN A 207 50.80 23.45 39.32
C ASN A 207 50.55 22.39 38.25
N THR A 208 51.60 21.66 37.89
CA THR A 208 51.57 20.71 36.77
C THR A 208 50.74 19.47 37.09
N GLU A 209 50.88 18.92 38.29
CA GLU A 209 50.19 17.72 38.75
C GLU A 209 48.67 17.94 38.82
N LYS A 210 48.25 19.03 39.49
CA LYS A 210 46.83 19.41 39.58
C LYS A 210 46.24 19.77 38.22
N GLY A 211 47.03 20.42 37.37
CA GLY A 211 46.64 20.77 36.01
C GLY A 211 46.37 19.53 35.16
N GLU A 212 47.25 18.53 35.24
CA GLU A 212 47.13 17.28 34.50
C GLU A 212 45.99 16.39 35.02
N ASP A 213 45.81 16.28 36.34
CA ASP A 213 44.73 15.49 36.93
C ASP A 213 43.33 15.97 36.50
N LEU A 214 43.10 17.29 36.53
CA LEU A 214 41.84 17.88 36.04
C LEU A 214 41.58 17.55 34.56
N ILE A 215 42.61 17.56 33.71
CA ILE A 215 42.47 17.20 32.29
C ILE A 215 42.22 15.69 32.15
N ARG A 216 42.86 14.83 32.97
CA ARG A 216 42.60 13.38 33.01
C ARG A 216 41.17 13.07 33.44
N GLN A 217 40.62 13.80 34.42
CA GLN A 217 39.22 13.69 34.82
C GLN A 217 38.27 14.01 33.65
N ALA A 218 38.54 15.08 32.90
CA ALA A 218 37.76 15.40 31.70
C ALA A 218 37.89 14.31 30.62
N ALA A 219 39.09 13.75 30.42
CA ALA A 219 39.33 12.67 29.47
C ALA A 219 38.59 11.37 29.85
N LYS A 220 38.47 11.03 31.15
CA LYS A 220 37.68 9.88 31.62
C LYS A 220 36.20 9.98 31.23
N GLN A 221 35.68 11.20 31.01
CA GLN A 221 34.33 11.44 30.53
C GLN A 221 34.18 11.35 28.99
N ASN A 222 35.17 10.77 28.30
CA ASN A 222 35.27 10.72 26.84
C ASN A 222 35.32 12.12 26.18
N TYR A 223 35.79 13.13 26.90
CA TYR A 223 35.93 14.47 26.34
C TYR A 223 37.18 14.58 25.47
N VAL A 224 36.98 14.43 24.16
CA VAL A 224 38.04 14.38 23.14
C VAL A 224 39.04 15.54 23.22
N PRO A 225 38.65 16.82 23.43
CA PRO A 225 39.61 17.91 23.58
C PRO A 225 40.56 17.76 24.77
N ALA A 226 40.15 17.07 25.84
CA ALA A 226 41.04 16.78 26.97
C ALA A 226 42.02 15.65 26.66
N MET A 227 41.59 14.61 25.94
CA MET A 227 42.51 13.56 25.45
C MET A 227 43.58 14.14 24.53
N MET A 228 43.18 15.05 23.62
CA MET A 228 44.12 15.80 22.77
C MET A 228 45.12 16.61 23.60
N ALA A 229 44.65 17.36 24.60
CA ALA A 229 45.51 18.16 25.46
C ALA A 229 46.52 17.30 26.26
N LEU A 230 46.13 16.08 26.68
CA LEU A 230 47.05 15.13 27.33
C LEU A 230 48.08 14.55 26.37
N GLY A 231 47.68 14.25 25.13
CA GLY A 231 48.61 13.80 24.09
C GLY A 231 49.65 14.88 23.77
N GLU A 232 49.21 16.13 23.60
CA GLU A 232 50.11 17.27 23.35
C GLU A 232 51.05 17.53 24.54
N LEU A 233 50.55 17.37 25.77
CA LEU A 233 51.35 17.53 26.99
C LEU A 233 52.42 16.43 27.09
N ALA A 234 52.05 15.16 26.89
CA ALA A 234 52.98 14.03 26.92
C ALA A 234 54.04 14.15 25.81
N GLN A 235 53.65 14.60 24.62
CA GLN A 235 54.57 14.86 23.51
C GLN A 235 55.58 15.97 23.85
N LYS A 236 55.13 17.07 24.48
CA LYS A 236 56.03 18.14 24.97
C LYS A 236 56.97 17.67 26.09
N GLN A 237 56.57 16.67 26.86
CA GLN A 237 57.38 16.05 27.91
C GLN A 237 58.34 14.97 27.36
N GLY A 238 58.27 14.64 26.07
CA GLY A 238 59.10 13.62 25.43
C GLY A 238 58.62 12.18 25.61
N ASP A 239 57.45 11.96 26.22
CA ASP A 239 56.86 10.63 26.41
C ASP A 239 55.96 10.26 25.22
N LEU A 240 56.62 9.85 24.14
CA LEU A 240 55.97 9.55 22.85
C LEU A 240 54.99 8.37 22.93
N SER A 241 55.24 7.40 23.82
CA SER A 241 54.34 6.24 24.00
C SER A 241 53.02 6.68 24.62
N LYS A 242 53.05 7.45 25.73
CA LYS A 242 51.84 7.99 26.34
C LYS A 242 51.11 8.99 25.43
N ALA A 243 51.84 9.75 24.62
CA ALA A 243 51.23 10.63 23.62
C ALA A 243 50.43 9.82 22.59
N GLY A 244 51.02 8.71 22.09
CA GLY A 244 50.37 7.76 21.18
C GLY A 244 49.07 7.20 21.76
N ASP A 245 49.09 6.70 23.00
CA ASP A 245 47.91 6.15 23.68
C ASP A 245 46.75 7.15 23.75
N TRP A 246 47.03 8.41 24.11
CA TRP A 246 46.00 9.44 24.21
C TRP A 246 45.46 9.87 22.85
N TYR A 247 46.31 9.98 21.84
CA TYR A 247 45.86 10.27 20.48
C TYR A 247 45.05 9.10 19.90
N GLU A 248 45.40 7.84 20.19
CA GLU A 248 44.61 6.69 19.73
C GLU A 248 43.23 6.66 20.39
N ARG A 249 43.15 6.95 21.69
CA ARG A 249 41.86 7.10 22.39
C ARG A 249 41.01 8.23 21.80
N ALA A 250 41.62 9.36 21.46
CA ALA A 250 40.93 10.46 20.79
C ALA A 250 40.49 10.08 19.35
N ALA A 251 41.32 9.33 18.62
CA ALA A 251 41.05 8.86 17.26
C ALA A 251 39.90 7.83 17.20
N ARG A 252 39.71 7.00 18.23
CA ARG A 252 38.54 6.11 18.35
C ARG A 252 37.21 6.89 18.36
N GLY A 253 37.23 8.17 18.75
CA GLY A 253 36.10 9.10 18.62
C GLY A 253 35.99 9.79 17.25
N ASN A 254 36.63 9.25 16.20
CA ASN A 254 36.77 9.84 14.86
C ASN A 254 37.36 11.26 14.88
N ASN A 255 38.24 11.55 15.84
CA ASN A 255 38.90 12.85 15.89
C ASN A 255 40.01 12.93 14.86
N THR A 256 39.76 13.67 13.80
CA THR A 256 40.67 13.74 12.67
C THR A 256 42.00 14.44 12.96
N ARG A 257 42.06 15.30 13.99
CA ARG A 257 43.32 15.91 14.45
C ARG A 257 44.19 14.92 15.21
N ALA A 258 43.58 14.03 15.99
CA ALA A 258 44.28 12.94 16.68
C ALA A 258 44.86 11.92 15.68
N GLU A 259 44.06 11.54 14.68
CA GLU A 259 44.49 10.64 13.59
C GLU A 259 45.69 11.23 12.81
N LEU A 260 45.65 12.54 12.54
CA LEU A 260 46.77 13.25 11.90
C LEU A 260 48.00 13.35 12.81
N ALA A 261 47.82 13.56 14.11
CA ALA A 261 48.92 13.59 15.08
C ALA A 261 49.64 12.23 15.14
N LEU A 262 48.89 11.12 15.20
CA LEU A 262 49.43 9.75 15.11
C LEU A 262 50.17 9.53 13.79
N ALA A 263 49.55 9.91 12.67
CA ALA A 263 50.16 9.76 11.36
C ALA A 263 51.52 10.48 11.28
N ASN A 264 51.61 11.71 11.78
CA ASN A 264 52.87 12.47 11.80
C ASN A 264 53.91 11.85 12.74
N MET A 265 53.50 11.21 13.84
CA MET A 265 54.43 10.54 14.76
C MET A 265 55.03 9.27 14.16
N TYR A 266 54.23 8.47 13.45
CA TYR A 266 54.69 7.23 12.81
C TYR A 266 55.45 7.46 11.50
N LEU A 267 55.23 8.59 10.82
CA LEU A 267 55.92 8.96 9.57
C LEU A 267 57.21 9.77 9.78
N ASP A 268 57.59 10.09 11.02
CA ASP A 268 58.86 10.74 11.32
C ASP A 268 60.02 9.74 11.22
N GLU A 269 60.78 9.78 10.12
CA GLU A 269 61.92 8.88 9.83
C GLU A 269 63.01 8.91 10.91
N LYS A 270 63.10 10.00 11.67
CA LYS A 270 64.06 10.15 12.78
C LYS A 270 63.45 9.79 14.14
N GLY A 271 62.16 9.46 14.15
CA GLY A 271 61.37 9.17 15.34
C GLY A 271 61.52 7.73 15.82
N ARG A 272 61.52 7.53 17.15
CA ARG A 272 61.62 6.19 17.77
C ARG A 272 60.41 5.28 17.50
N LEU A 273 59.31 5.84 17.00
CA LEU A 273 58.07 5.14 16.68
C LEU A 273 57.85 5.06 15.17
N TYR A 274 58.90 5.21 14.34
CA TYR A 274 58.76 5.17 12.89
C TYR A 274 58.17 3.83 12.41
N ASP A 275 56.97 3.89 11.84
CA ASP A 275 56.29 2.79 11.15
C ASP A 275 55.58 3.40 9.94
N PRO A 276 56.19 3.36 8.76
CA PRO A 276 55.68 4.05 7.59
C PRO A 276 54.31 3.49 7.16
N VAL A 277 54.08 2.18 7.29
CA VAL A 277 52.81 1.54 6.89
C VAL A 277 51.68 1.97 7.82
N LEU A 278 51.92 1.93 9.15
CA LEU A 278 50.93 2.35 10.12
C LEU A 278 50.66 3.86 10.07
N GLY A 279 51.72 4.66 9.88
CA GLY A 279 51.63 6.10 9.70
C GLY A 279 50.84 6.49 8.45
N PHE A 280 51.05 5.78 7.34
CA PHE A 280 50.27 5.95 6.12
C PHE A 280 48.79 5.60 6.32
N ARG A 281 48.48 4.49 7.01
CA ARG A 281 47.09 4.10 7.31
C ARG A 281 46.36 5.15 8.15
N TRP A 282 47.02 5.71 9.17
CA TRP A 282 46.44 6.80 9.96
C TRP A 282 46.28 8.09 9.15
N MET A 283 47.23 8.40 8.26
CA MET A 283 47.14 9.54 7.34
C MET A 283 45.94 9.40 6.40
N LEU A 284 45.78 8.23 5.77
CA LEU A 284 44.68 7.89 4.87
C LEU A 284 43.33 7.99 5.61
N ARG A 285 43.24 7.42 6.80
CA ARG A 285 42.03 7.48 7.64
C ARG A 285 41.65 8.92 8.00
N SER A 286 42.61 9.73 8.43
CA SER A 286 42.39 11.16 8.73
C SER A 286 41.92 11.95 7.50
N ALA A 287 42.50 11.64 6.33
CA ALA A 287 42.15 12.28 5.06
C ALA A 287 40.73 11.89 4.58
N GLN A 288 40.36 10.61 4.70
CA GLN A 288 39.01 10.11 4.40
C GLN A 288 37.95 10.74 5.32
N HIS A 289 38.28 10.94 6.60
CA HIS A 289 37.42 11.62 7.56
C HIS A 289 37.36 13.16 7.38
N GLY A 290 37.95 13.70 6.31
CA GLY A 290 37.80 15.11 5.96
C GLY A 290 38.78 16.06 6.64
N ASN A 291 39.94 15.58 7.08
CA ASN A 291 41.01 16.48 7.52
C ASN A 291 41.75 17.10 6.33
N PHE A 292 41.58 18.40 6.16
CA PHE A 292 42.26 19.19 5.14
C PHE A 292 43.78 19.00 5.13
N ASP A 293 44.44 19.05 6.30
CA ASP A 293 45.90 18.97 6.38
C ASP A 293 46.39 17.54 6.07
N ALA A 294 45.61 16.52 6.42
CA ALA A 294 45.91 15.13 6.07
C ALA A 294 45.72 14.85 4.58
N GLN A 295 44.66 15.38 3.95
CA GLN A 295 44.42 15.25 2.51
C GLN A 295 45.54 15.87 1.68
N LYS A 296 46.02 17.06 2.07
CA LYS A 296 47.21 17.68 1.44
C LYS A 296 48.47 16.83 1.61
N LYS A 297 48.74 16.34 2.82
CA LYS A 297 49.93 15.51 3.08
C LYS A 297 49.86 14.17 2.34
N LEU A 298 48.68 13.56 2.25
CA LEU A 298 48.47 12.32 1.51
C LEU A 298 48.67 12.50 0.00
N ALA A 299 48.22 13.62 -0.57
CA ALA A 299 48.50 13.97 -1.95
C ALA A 299 50.01 14.07 -2.23
N VAL A 300 50.78 14.64 -1.30
CA VAL A 300 52.25 14.69 -1.39
C VAL A 300 52.87 13.29 -1.31
N LEU A 301 52.39 12.40 -0.43
CA LEU A 301 52.91 11.03 -0.32
C LEU A 301 52.73 10.22 -1.61
N TYR A 302 51.56 10.29 -2.24
CA TYR A 302 51.31 9.66 -3.54
C TYR A 302 52.07 10.32 -4.70
N LYS A 303 52.33 11.63 -4.62
CA LYS A 303 53.12 12.34 -5.64
C LYS A 303 54.61 12.00 -5.58
N GLU A 304 55.16 11.89 -4.38
CA GLU A 304 56.59 11.62 -4.18
C GLU A 304 56.96 10.13 -4.20
N GLY A 305 55.97 9.23 -4.18
CA GLY A 305 56.20 7.78 -4.14
C GLY A 305 56.90 7.32 -2.85
N LYS A 306 56.74 8.08 -1.76
CA LYS A 306 57.33 7.76 -0.45
C LYS A 306 56.30 7.00 0.37
N VAL A 307 56.69 5.83 0.88
CA VAL A 307 55.85 4.88 1.65
C VAL A 307 54.84 4.08 0.82
N VAL A 308 54.35 4.62 -0.28
CA VAL A 308 53.49 3.94 -1.28
C VAL A 308 53.95 4.30 -2.69
N ASP A 309 53.62 3.48 -3.68
CA ASP A 309 53.98 3.74 -5.07
C ASP A 309 53.45 5.09 -5.56
N ALA A 310 54.23 5.74 -6.43
CA ALA A 310 53.85 7.03 -6.98
C ALA A 310 52.59 6.89 -7.85
N ASP A 311 51.56 7.66 -7.53
CA ASP A 311 50.29 7.70 -8.29
C ASP A 311 49.83 9.16 -8.41
N GLU A 312 50.12 9.73 -9.58
CA GLU A 312 49.83 11.13 -9.89
C GLU A 312 48.32 11.41 -9.98
N ASN A 313 47.52 10.41 -10.36
CA ASN A 313 46.07 10.54 -10.44
C ASN A 313 45.46 10.61 -9.03
N LEU A 314 45.87 9.71 -8.13
CA LEU A 314 45.43 9.74 -6.73
C LEU A 314 45.93 11.00 -6.01
N ALA A 315 47.16 11.44 -6.28
CA ALA A 315 47.68 12.69 -5.74
C ALA A 315 46.81 13.89 -6.12
N ASN A 316 46.44 14.01 -7.41
CA ASN A 316 45.56 15.08 -7.89
C ASN A 316 44.13 14.97 -7.33
N GLN A 317 43.59 13.75 -7.18
CA GLN A 317 42.28 13.54 -6.56
C GLN A 317 42.24 13.99 -5.09
N TRP A 318 43.26 13.64 -4.30
CA TRP A 318 43.35 14.05 -2.90
C TRP A 318 43.58 15.56 -2.75
N GLN A 319 44.34 16.17 -3.66
CA GLN A 319 44.53 17.62 -3.72
C GLN A 319 43.20 18.35 -4.02
N ALA A 320 42.44 17.89 -5.02
CA ALA A 320 41.12 18.43 -5.33
C ALA A 320 40.12 18.23 -4.18
N GLN A 321 40.20 17.10 -3.47
CA GLN A 321 39.38 16.83 -2.29
C GLN A 321 39.72 17.76 -1.12
N ALA A 322 41.00 18.13 -0.95
CA ALA A 322 41.43 19.12 0.03
C ALA A 322 40.84 20.50 -0.27
N GLU A 323 40.85 20.94 -1.52
CA GLU A 323 40.26 22.22 -1.95
C GLU A 323 38.75 22.27 -1.70
N LYS A 324 38.02 21.20 -2.06
CA LYS A 324 36.58 21.06 -1.74
C LYS A 324 36.32 21.07 -0.23
N THR A 325 37.17 20.43 0.57
CA THR A 325 37.06 20.42 2.03
C THR A 325 37.29 21.81 2.63
N LEU A 326 38.21 22.60 2.05
CA LEU A 326 38.44 23.99 2.44
C LEU A 326 37.24 24.89 2.13
N GLU A 327 36.61 24.73 0.97
CA GLU A 327 35.36 25.42 0.61
C GLU A 327 34.19 25.01 1.50
N ARG A 328 34.07 23.71 1.82
CA ARG A 328 33.11 23.21 2.82
C ARG A 328 33.34 23.78 4.20
N ARG A 329 34.58 23.99 4.65
CA ARG A 329 34.86 24.67 5.94
C ARG A 329 34.43 26.14 5.91
N LYS A 330 34.60 26.82 4.77
CA LYS A 330 34.13 28.22 4.59
C LYS A 330 32.59 28.30 4.62
N SER A 331 31.87 27.29 4.12
CA SER A 331 30.40 27.20 4.16
C SER A 331 29.81 26.59 5.44
N GLN A 332 30.49 25.66 6.11
CA GLN A 332 30.08 25.04 7.40
C GLN A 332 30.06 26.00 8.59
N ASN A 333 30.66 27.20 8.45
CA ASN A 333 30.38 28.32 9.36
C ASN A 333 28.91 28.78 9.34
N GLN A 334 28.07 28.19 8.48
CA GLN A 334 26.61 28.29 8.45
C GLN A 334 25.92 27.03 9.02
N ALA A 335 26.43 26.42 10.11
CA ALA A 335 25.64 25.43 10.85
C ALA A 335 24.30 26.05 11.27
N SER A 336 23.18 25.35 11.07
CA SER A 336 21.86 25.89 11.41
C SER A 336 21.84 26.36 12.87
N VAL A 337 21.23 27.52 13.12
CA VAL A 337 21.16 28.12 14.47
C VAL A 337 20.59 27.11 15.48
N LYS A 338 19.65 26.27 15.05
CA LYS A 338 19.05 25.14 15.81
C LYS A 338 20.11 24.17 16.36
N ASN A 339 21.04 23.72 15.51
CA ASN A 339 22.08 22.77 15.90
C ASN A 339 23.08 23.41 16.88
N GLN A 340 23.39 24.70 16.70
CA GLN A 340 24.25 25.44 17.63
C GLN A 340 23.64 25.53 19.04
N VAL A 341 22.33 25.78 19.12
CA VAL A 341 21.58 25.81 20.38
C VAL A 341 21.57 24.44 21.05
N ALA A 342 21.20 23.38 20.33
CA ALA A 342 21.17 22.01 20.86
C ALA A 342 22.57 21.56 21.37
N ARG A 343 23.60 21.83 20.58
CA ARG A 343 24.99 21.55 20.93
C ARG A 343 25.45 22.31 22.17
N TRP A 344 25.05 23.57 22.33
CA TRP A 344 25.37 24.34 23.53
C TRP A 344 24.69 23.78 24.78
N LEU A 345 23.39 23.50 24.69
CA LEU A 345 22.56 22.98 25.79
C LEU A 345 22.98 21.58 26.26
N THR A 346 23.51 20.75 25.37
CA THR A 346 24.00 19.40 25.69
C THR A 346 25.49 19.35 26.01
N ASN A 347 26.12 20.51 26.24
CA ASN A 347 27.55 20.66 26.46
C ASN A 347 28.44 20.08 25.34
N GLY A 348 27.94 20.02 24.11
CA GLY A 348 28.66 19.53 22.93
C GLY A 348 28.39 18.06 22.58
N LYS A 349 27.48 17.39 23.29
CA LYS A 349 27.20 15.96 23.08
C LYS A 349 26.28 15.68 21.89
N MET A 350 25.32 16.55 21.60
CA MET A 350 24.28 16.30 20.60
C MET A 350 24.02 17.53 19.74
N ASP A 351 23.74 17.31 18.46
CA ASP A 351 23.39 18.37 17.49
C ASP A 351 21.87 18.50 17.27
N ASN A 352 21.08 17.75 18.04
CA ASN A 352 19.63 17.71 17.95
C ASN A 352 18.99 17.83 19.35
N PHE A 353 17.70 18.13 19.39
CA PHE A 353 16.93 18.17 20.64
C PHE A 353 16.30 16.83 21.03
N ALA A 354 16.17 15.90 20.09
CA ALA A 354 15.43 14.64 20.25
C ALA A 354 15.99 13.74 21.34
N ASP A 355 17.32 13.73 21.48
CA ASP A 355 18.02 12.88 22.45
C ASP A 355 18.38 13.62 23.76
N SER A 356 17.90 14.86 23.93
CA SER A 356 18.26 15.76 25.03
C SER A 356 17.16 15.89 26.11
N ASP A 357 17.42 16.63 27.19
CA ASP A 357 16.43 16.96 28.24
C ASP A 357 15.24 17.80 27.71
N TYR A 358 15.36 18.33 26.50
CA TYR A 358 14.33 19.09 25.79
C TYR A 358 13.38 18.21 24.98
N ARG A 359 13.58 16.88 24.99
CA ARG A 359 12.68 15.94 24.36
C ARG A 359 11.27 15.99 24.94
N LEU A 360 10.30 15.71 24.09
CA LEU A 360 8.91 15.51 24.48
C LEU A 360 8.78 14.21 25.32
N GLY A 361 8.23 14.31 26.54
CA GLY A 361 8.09 13.19 27.49
C GLY A 361 6.88 12.28 27.22
N GLY A 362 6.62 11.33 28.14
CA GLY A 362 5.68 10.18 27.98
C GLY A 362 4.23 10.48 27.54
N ILE A 363 3.77 11.73 27.60
CA ILE A 363 2.46 12.14 27.04
C ILE A 363 2.48 12.22 25.51
N TYR A 364 3.62 12.62 24.95
CA TYR A 364 3.80 12.80 23.52
C TYR A 364 4.19 11.50 22.80
N ASN A 365 4.89 10.58 23.47
CA ASN A 365 5.11 9.23 22.91
C ASN A 365 3.78 8.56 22.54
N ALA A 366 2.68 8.87 23.24
CA ALA A 366 1.35 8.38 22.89
C ALA A 366 0.71 9.06 21.65
N TRP A 367 1.14 10.27 21.27
CA TRP A 367 0.72 10.92 20.01
C TRP A 367 1.24 10.16 18.77
N GLN A 368 2.36 9.43 18.92
CA GLN A 368 3.06 8.78 17.82
C GLN A 368 3.27 7.27 18.02
N ASN A 369 2.78 6.67 19.11
CA ASN A 369 2.94 5.24 19.38
C ASN A 369 1.71 4.45 18.90
N PRO A 370 1.83 3.65 17.81
CA PRO A 370 0.73 2.78 17.36
C PRO A 370 0.41 1.67 18.37
N LEU A 371 1.34 1.36 19.29
CA LEU A 371 1.21 0.37 20.36
C LEU A 371 0.79 0.96 21.70
N ALA A 372 0.77 2.29 21.89
CA ALA A 372 0.12 2.90 23.07
C ALA A 372 -1.39 2.65 23.05
N LEU A 373 -1.89 2.21 21.89
CA LEU A 373 -3.22 1.73 21.64
C LEU A 373 -3.34 0.19 21.75
N LYS A 374 -2.28 -0.61 21.95
CA LYS A 374 -2.48 -2.08 22.05
C LYS A 374 -3.24 -2.51 23.30
N GLU A 375 -3.24 -1.72 24.36
CA GLU A 375 -4.08 -1.99 25.54
C GLU A 375 -5.49 -1.37 25.46
N ASN A 376 -5.75 -0.47 24.50
CA ASN A 376 -7.04 0.21 24.32
C ASN A 376 -7.60 0.18 22.88
N ASN A 377 -7.05 -0.64 21.99
CA ASN A 377 -7.67 -0.97 20.71
C ASN A 377 -8.84 -1.90 21.04
N TYR A 378 -9.99 -1.30 21.34
CA TYR A 378 -11.27 -1.99 21.55
C TYR A 378 -11.76 -2.75 20.31
N ASN A 379 -11.02 -2.70 19.20
CA ASN A 379 -11.27 -3.53 18.03
C ASN A 379 -10.08 -4.44 17.77
N GLN A 380 -10.22 -5.73 18.10
CA GLN A 380 -9.28 -6.74 17.60
C GLN A 380 -9.35 -6.72 16.07
N SER A 381 -8.24 -6.97 15.38
CA SER A 381 -8.27 -7.08 13.92
C SER A 381 -9.39 -8.05 13.51
N PRO A 382 -10.32 -7.64 12.63
CA PRO A 382 -11.44 -8.47 12.25
C PRO A 382 -10.89 -9.81 11.78
N ARG A 383 -11.37 -10.90 12.40
CA ARG A 383 -11.08 -12.26 11.94
C ARG A 383 -11.82 -12.47 10.61
N MET A 384 -11.23 -11.95 9.54
CA MET A 384 -11.71 -12.12 8.19
C MET A 384 -11.77 -13.59 7.85
N ASN A 385 -12.77 -14.00 7.07
CA ASN A 385 -12.79 -15.33 6.48
C ASN A 385 -11.46 -15.55 5.76
N VAL A 386 -10.71 -16.56 6.19
CA VAL A 386 -9.46 -16.93 5.53
C VAL A 386 -9.83 -17.63 4.24
N LEU A 387 -9.40 -17.07 3.11
CA LEU A 387 -9.51 -17.78 1.84
C LEU A 387 -8.72 -19.09 1.98
N THR A 388 -9.42 -20.21 1.91
CA THR A 388 -8.83 -21.54 2.07
C THR A 388 -8.43 -22.09 0.72
N ARG A 389 -7.43 -22.98 0.71
CA ARG A 389 -7.05 -23.78 -0.47
C ARG A 389 -8.29 -24.43 -1.10
N THR A 390 -9.11 -25.07 -0.28
CA THR A 390 -10.37 -25.71 -0.70
C THR A 390 -11.39 -24.75 -1.28
N SER A 391 -11.42 -23.48 -0.89
CA SER A 391 -12.37 -22.51 -1.45
C SER A 391 -11.95 -21.95 -2.81
N LEU A 392 -10.63 -21.76 -3.02
CA LEU A 392 -10.11 -21.15 -4.25
C LEU A 392 -9.88 -22.18 -5.36
N TYR A 393 -9.50 -23.41 -4.99
CA TYR A 393 -9.12 -24.47 -5.94
C TYR A 393 -10.16 -25.60 -6.02
N LYS A 394 -11.42 -25.32 -5.71
CA LYS A 394 -12.49 -26.33 -5.83
C LYS A 394 -12.82 -26.51 -7.32
N PRO A 395 -12.57 -27.69 -7.93
CA PRO A 395 -12.96 -27.92 -9.31
C PRO A 395 -14.49 -27.89 -9.41
N ARG A 396 -14.98 -27.18 -10.42
CA ARG A 396 -16.41 -27.04 -10.70
C ARG A 396 -16.72 -27.67 -12.05
N PHE A 397 -17.21 -28.91 -12.03
CA PHE A 397 -17.67 -29.61 -13.23
C PHE A 397 -19.07 -29.14 -13.64
N GLN A 398 -19.12 -27.93 -14.19
CA GLN A 398 -20.32 -27.32 -14.76
C GLN A 398 -20.13 -27.16 -16.26
N LEU A 399 -21.21 -27.38 -17.02
CA LEU A 399 -21.17 -27.15 -18.47
C LEU A 399 -20.94 -25.67 -18.70
N ILE A 400 -20.07 -25.35 -19.65
CA ILE A 400 -19.92 -24.00 -20.14
C ILE A 400 -21.09 -23.75 -21.08
N ASN A 401 -21.94 -22.80 -20.69
CA ASN A 401 -23.02 -22.35 -21.53
C ASN A 401 -22.47 -21.64 -22.78
N PRO A 402 -23.14 -21.73 -23.93
CA PRO A 402 -22.70 -21.05 -25.14
C PRO A 402 -22.54 -19.53 -25.02
N ASP A 403 -23.44 -18.87 -24.31
CA ASP A 403 -23.38 -17.43 -24.03
C ASP A 403 -22.11 -16.99 -23.25
N GLU A 404 -21.52 -17.87 -22.44
CA GLU A 404 -20.27 -17.61 -21.71
C GLU A 404 -18.99 -17.69 -22.55
N VAL A 405 -19.07 -18.23 -23.78
CA VAL A 405 -17.92 -18.28 -24.69
C VAL A 405 -17.85 -16.95 -25.43
N ALA A 406 -16.66 -16.35 -25.55
CA ALA A 406 -16.54 -15.10 -26.30
C ALA A 406 -16.87 -15.32 -27.79
N ILE A 407 -17.57 -14.37 -28.42
CA ILE A 407 -17.92 -14.47 -29.85
C ILE A 407 -16.65 -14.55 -30.72
N SER A 408 -15.54 -13.97 -30.27
CA SER A 408 -14.25 -14.09 -30.95
C SER A 408 -13.77 -15.53 -31.04
N GLU A 409 -13.98 -16.35 -30.00
CA GLU A 409 -13.61 -17.77 -30.00
C GLU A 409 -14.46 -18.58 -30.99
N TYR A 410 -15.72 -18.17 -31.20
CA TYR A 410 -16.57 -18.72 -32.26
C TYR A 410 -16.09 -18.28 -33.63
N PHE A 411 -15.79 -16.99 -33.80
CA PHE A 411 -15.30 -16.47 -35.07
C PHE A 411 -13.98 -17.11 -35.46
N ASP A 412 -13.03 -17.29 -34.55
CA ASP A 412 -11.70 -17.85 -34.83
C ASP A 412 -11.76 -19.28 -35.39
N ILE A 413 -12.71 -20.11 -34.95
CA ILE A 413 -12.87 -21.49 -35.48
C ILE A 413 -13.67 -21.51 -36.79
N LEU A 414 -14.53 -20.52 -37.02
CA LEU A 414 -15.34 -20.38 -38.24
C LEU A 414 -14.59 -19.63 -39.36
N ALA A 415 -13.64 -18.80 -38.98
CA ALA A 415 -12.85 -17.94 -39.84
C ALA A 415 -12.32 -18.63 -41.11
N PRO A 416 -11.73 -19.84 -41.01
CA PRO A 416 -11.27 -20.58 -42.19
C PRO A 416 -12.39 -21.02 -43.15
N MET A 417 -13.64 -21.05 -42.69
CA MET A 417 -14.82 -21.51 -43.44
C MET A 417 -15.46 -20.40 -44.28
N PHE A 418 -15.14 -19.12 -44.03
CA PHE A 418 -15.58 -18.04 -44.91
C PHE A 418 -14.88 -18.16 -46.27
N HIS A 419 -15.64 -18.58 -47.29
CA HIS A 419 -15.14 -18.66 -48.66
C HIS A 419 -15.32 -17.31 -49.36
N GLY A 420 -14.21 -16.60 -49.62
CA GLY A 420 -14.18 -15.60 -50.68
C GLY A 420 -14.09 -16.30 -52.03
N ASN A 421 -14.71 -15.74 -53.08
CA ASN A 421 -14.70 -16.30 -54.44
C ASN A 421 -13.26 -16.67 -54.87
N GLN A 422 -12.94 -17.97 -54.86
CA GLN A 422 -11.66 -18.50 -55.35
C GLN A 422 -11.75 -18.70 -56.86
N SER A 423 -12.08 -17.65 -57.62
CA SER A 423 -11.88 -17.73 -59.07
C SER A 423 -10.38 -17.84 -59.31
N ASN A 424 -9.96 -18.95 -59.94
CA ASN A 424 -8.62 -19.08 -60.47
C ASN A 424 -8.38 -18.17 -61.68
N ASP A 425 -9.44 -17.56 -62.23
CA ASP A 425 -9.36 -16.48 -63.20
C ASP A 425 -8.85 -15.21 -62.52
N TRP A 426 -7.55 -15.00 -62.65
CA TRP A 426 -6.90 -13.76 -62.27
C TRP A 426 -6.91 -12.80 -63.47
N SER A 427 -7.59 -11.66 -63.31
CA SER A 427 -7.57 -10.57 -64.27
C SER A 427 -6.88 -9.34 -63.66
N PHE A 428 -6.01 -8.68 -64.41
CA PHE A 428 -5.45 -7.41 -63.99
C PHE A 428 -6.53 -6.32 -64.01
N LYS A 429 -6.74 -5.66 -62.88
CA LYS A 429 -7.67 -4.51 -62.81
C LYS A 429 -7.12 -3.36 -63.64
N ARG A 430 -7.78 -3.05 -64.75
CA ARG A 430 -7.40 -1.94 -65.62
C ARG A 430 -7.81 -0.60 -65.00
N TYR A 431 -7.01 0.44 -65.22
CA TYR A 431 -7.41 1.80 -64.90
C TYR A 431 -8.67 2.17 -65.68
N PRO A 432 -9.63 2.88 -65.06
CA PRO A 432 -10.79 3.40 -65.77
C PRO A 432 -10.32 4.35 -66.88
N ILE A 433 -10.95 4.24 -68.04
CA ILE A 433 -10.74 5.16 -69.16
C ILE A 433 -11.28 6.54 -68.75
N ASN A 434 -10.57 7.62 -69.10
CA ASN A 434 -11.01 8.99 -68.83
C ASN A 434 -12.45 9.18 -69.33
N ARG A 435 -13.33 9.80 -68.54
CA ARG A 435 -14.76 9.97 -68.88
C ARG A 435 -14.98 10.69 -70.21
N GLU A 436 -14.11 11.63 -70.59
CA GLU A 436 -14.16 12.31 -71.89
C GLU A 436 -13.82 11.35 -73.04
N ILE A 437 -12.95 10.39 -72.79
CA ILE A 437 -12.55 9.32 -73.72
C ILE A 437 -13.58 8.18 -73.74
N GLN A 438 -14.22 7.88 -72.61
CA GLN A 438 -15.26 6.84 -72.50
C GLN A 438 -16.51 7.18 -73.34
N VAL A 439 -16.76 8.47 -73.58
CA VAL A 439 -17.79 8.92 -74.53
C VAL A 439 -17.46 8.49 -75.98
N LEU A 440 -16.18 8.29 -76.33
CA LEU A 440 -15.77 7.76 -77.63
C LEU A 440 -16.19 6.28 -77.79
N GLU A 441 -16.00 5.47 -76.75
CA GLU A 441 -16.32 4.03 -76.73
C GLU A 441 -17.82 3.78 -76.92
N ASN A 442 -18.68 4.54 -76.23
CA ASN A 442 -20.14 4.38 -76.29
C ASN A 442 -20.73 4.70 -77.68
N ASN A 443 -20.01 5.46 -78.51
CA ASN A 443 -20.48 5.89 -79.83
C ASN A 443 -19.98 5.00 -80.99
N GLU A 444 -19.12 4.01 -80.72
CA GLU A 444 -18.63 3.04 -81.70
C GLU A 444 -19.33 1.67 -81.66
N LEU A 445 -20.40 1.47 -80.86
CA LEU A 445 -21.20 0.24 -80.88
C LEU A 445 -22.19 0.21 -82.07
N PRO A 446 -21.94 -0.55 -83.15
CA PRO A 446 -22.89 -0.69 -84.24
C PRO A 446 -23.83 -1.86 -83.91
N VAL A 447 -25.13 -1.58 -83.85
CA VAL A 447 -26.24 -2.56 -83.80
C VAL A 447 -26.56 -3.15 -82.42
N LEU A 448 -27.59 -2.61 -81.75
CA LEU A 448 -28.76 -3.36 -81.25
C LEU A 448 -29.79 -2.42 -80.60
N ARG A 449 -30.74 -1.94 -81.41
CA ARG A 449 -32.22 -1.98 -81.22
C ARG A 449 -32.87 -0.80 -81.94
N HIS A 450 -33.31 -1.07 -83.16
CA HIS A 450 -34.48 -0.41 -83.73
C HIS A 450 -35.69 -0.73 -82.84
N GLU A 451 -36.32 0.28 -82.27
CA GLU A 451 -37.75 0.23 -81.99
C GLU A 451 -38.49 0.82 -83.21
N PRO A 452 -39.66 0.28 -83.59
CA PRO A 452 -40.31 0.62 -84.85
C PRO A 452 -40.89 2.03 -84.83
N TRP A 453 -40.85 2.66 -86.00
CA TRP A 453 -41.68 3.81 -86.33
C TRP A 453 -43.17 3.51 -86.06
N TYR A 454 -43.81 4.35 -85.23
CA TYR A 454 -45.27 4.51 -85.23
C TYR A 454 -45.65 5.81 -85.95
N SER A 455 -46.67 5.69 -86.79
CA SER A 455 -47.25 6.73 -87.63
C SER A 455 -48.04 7.78 -86.85
N MET A 456 -48.28 8.93 -87.49
CA MET A 456 -48.95 10.13 -86.97
C MET A 456 -50.40 9.91 -86.50
N MET A 457 -50.81 10.79 -85.57
CA MET A 457 -52.17 11.11 -85.12
C MET A 457 -52.93 10.01 -84.35
N ASP A 458 -53.06 10.20 -83.03
CA ASP A 458 -54.33 9.94 -82.34
C ASP A 458 -54.55 10.96 -81.22
N GLU A 459 -55.77 11.44 -81.13
CA GLU A 459 -56.25 12.58 -80.35
C GLU A 459 -56.53 12.16 -78.89
N GLY A 460 -56.07 12.97 -77.93
CA GLY A 460 -56.68 13.01 -76.59
C GLY A 460 -55.82 12.55 -75.42
N ARG A 461 -54.91 13.42 -74.96
CA ARG A 461 -54.71 13.66 -73.50
C ARG A 461 -54.49 15.15 -73.24
N PRO A 462 -55.04 15.70 -72.14
CA PRO A 462 -55.16 17.15 -71.96
C PRO A 462 -53.83 17.80 -71.54
N TYR A 463 -53.69 19.06 -71.96
CA TYR A 463 -52.63 19.99 -71.55
C TYR A 463 -52.40 19.99 -70.03
N PRO A 464 -51.13 20.00 -69.56
CA PRO A 464 -50.85 20.40 -68.19
C PRO A 464 -51.07 21.91 -68.06
N GLU A 465 -51.94 22.30 -67.13
CA GLU A 465 -52.17 23.71 -66.79
C GLU A 465 -50.93 24.35 -66.15
N LYS A 466 -50.58 25.51 -66.72
CA LYS A 466 -49.95 26.72 -66.15
C LYS A 466 -49.02 26.60 -64.94
N ASN A 467 -47.74 26.89 -65.24
CA ASN A 467 -46.73 27.70 -64.52
C ASN A 467 -45.40 26.91 -64.32
N VAL A 468 -44.22 27.28 -64.85
CA VAL A 468 -43.72 28.47 -65.55
C VAL A 468 -42.49 28.08 -66.41
N SER A 469 -42.41 28.70 -67.60
CA SER A 469 -41.21 29.10 -68.38
C SER A 469 -40.15 28.06 -68.75
N LYS A 470 -40.26 27.52 -69.98
CA LYS A 470 -39.31 27.78 -71.08
C LYS A 470 -39.89 27.25 -72.39
N LEU A 471 -39.73 28.03 -73.47
CA LEU A 471 -40.06 27.61 -74.84
C LEU A 471 -39.36 26.27 -75.13
N PHE A 472 -40.12 25.27 -75.59
CA PHE A 472 -39.55 24.00 -76.06
C PHE A 472 -38.90 24.25 -77.42
N ASP A 473 -37.56 24.20 -77.46
CA ASP A 473 -36.75 24.42 -78.67
C ASP A 473 -36.73 23.16 -79.53
N TYR A 474 -37.64 23.15 -80.51
CA TYR A 474 -37.80 22.05 -81.47
C TYR A 474 -36.57 21.86 -82.37
N LEU A 475 -35.80 22.93 -82.62
CA LEU A 475 -34.53 22.86 -83.36
C LEU A 475 -33.42 22.34 -82.46
N GLY A 476 -33.33 22.82 -81.22
CA GLY A 476 -32.38 22.35 -80.20
C GLY A 476 -32.52 20.87 -79.83
N ALA A 477 -33.72 20.29 -79.92
CA ALA A 477 -33.93 18.85 -79.73
C ALA A 477 -33.61 18.00 -80.98
N MET A 478 -33.67 18.58 -82.18
CA MET A 478 -33.26 17.92 -83.42
C MET A 478 -31.76 18.09 -83.73
N THR A 479 -31.09 19.07 -83.10
CA THR A 479 -29.63 19.28 -83.19
C THR A 479 -28.89 18.92 -81.89
N SER A 480 -29.60 18.53 -80.82
CA SER A 480 -28.97 18.00 -79.60
C SER A 480 -28.26 16.68 -79.93
N GLY A 481 -26.94 16.72 -79.96
CA GLY A 481 -26.06 15.62 -80.38
C GLY A 481 -25.16 15.97 -81.57
N TRP A 482 -25.46 17.01 -82.33
CA TRP A 482 -24.58 17.43 -83.44
C TRP A 482 -23.29 18.08 -82.94
N GLU A 483 -23.31 18.75 -81.79
CA GLU A 483 -22.08 19.17 -81.08
C GLU A 483 -21.29 17.98 -80.50
N GLN A 484 -21.93 16.85 -80.20
CA GLN A 484 -21.24 15.63 -79.73
C GLN A 484 -20.55 14.87 -80.87
N GLN A 485 -21.08 14.91 -82.10
CA GLN A 485 -20.43 14.31 -83.28
C GLN A 485 -19.26 15.15 -83.83
N ALA A 486 -19.17 16.44 -83.51
CA ALA A 486 -18.15 17.34 -84.07
C ALA A 486 -16.83 17.41 -83.27
N ASN A 487 -16.66 16.67 -82.17
CA ASN A 487 -15.54 16.89 -81.23
C ASN A 487 -14.49 15.77 -81.14
N TYR A 488 -14.65 14.63 -81.83
CA TYR A 488 -13.69 13.51 -81.74
C TYR A 488 -12.30 13.85 -82.27
N GLN A 489 -12.26 14.46 -83.45
CA GLN A 489 -11.00 14.84 -84.09
C GLN A 489 -10.31 15.96 -83.31
N ALA A 490 -11.07 16.85 -82.65
CA ALA A 490 -10.52 17.88 -81.78
C ALA A 490 -9.94 17.31 -80.48
N VAL A 491 -10.60 16.33 -79.84
CA VAL A 491 -10.07 15.64 -78.64
C VAL A 491 -8.82 14.84 -79.00
N LEU A 492 -8.83 14.06 -80.09
CA LEU A 492 -7.66 13.33 -80.58
C LEU A 492 -6.52 14.27 -81.01
N SER A 493 -6.79 15.33 -81.78
CA SER A 493 -5.77 16.31 -82.17
C SER A 493 -5.19 17.06 -80.98
N LYS A 494 -6.00 17.35 -79.95
CA LYS A 494 -5.54 17.92 -78.70
C LYS A 494 -4.63 16.93 -77.97
N LEU A 495 -5.08 15.69 -77.73
CA LEU A 495 -4.29 14.64 -77.08
C LEU A 495 -2.95 14.42 -77.81
N TYR A 496 -2.96 14.26 -79.13
CA TYR A 496 -1.72 14.11 -79.92
C TYR A 496 -0.82 15.34 -79.84
N GLY A 497 -1.39 16.55 -79.91
CA GLY A 497 -0.64 17.80 -79.78
C GLY A 497 0.07 17.91 -78.43
N HIS A 498 -0.64 17.63 -77.34
CA HIS A 498 -0.09 17.62 -75.99
C HIS A 498 0.91 16.48 -75.76
N ALA A 499 0.65 15.30 -76.32
CA ALA A 499 1.57 14.16 -76.23
C ALA A 499 2.91 14.41 -76.96
N ILE A 500 2.89 15.09 -78.11
CA ILE A 500 4.10 15.52 -78.84
C ILE A 500 4.89 16.56 -78.04
N LEU A 501 4.22 17.40 -77.26
CA LEU A 501 4.84 18.36 -76.35
C LEU A 501 5.41 17.71 -75.08
N GLY A 502 5.28 16.40 -74.92
CA GLY A 502 5.84 15.66 -73.80
C GLY A 502 4.90 15.53 -72.60
N GLU A 503 3.59 15.77 -72.72
CA GLU A 503 2.68 15.67 -71.57
C GLU A 503 2.34 14.20 -71.25
N SER A 504 2.76 13.70 -70.08
CA SER A 504 2.63 12.29 -69.70
C SER A 504 1.17 11.82 -69.59
N ASP A 505 0.26 12.66 -69.08
CA ASP A 505 -1.19 12.38 -69.04
C ASP A 505 -1.75 12.06 -70.44
N SER A 506 -1.42 12.91 -71.41
CA SER A 506 -1.88 12.73 -72.80
C SER A 506 -1.23 11.53 -73.48
N GLN A 507 0.06 11.26 -73.21
CA GLN A 507 0.75 10.06 -73.70
C GLN A 507 0.13 8.79 -73.12
N TYR A 508 -0.17 8.77 -71.81
CA TYR A 508 -0.84 7.66 -71.16
C TYR A 508 -2.23 7.40 -71.75
N GLU A 509 -3.04 8.45 -71.92
CA GLU A 509 -4.38 8.35 -72.49
C GLU A 509 -4.36 7.85 -73.94
N ILE A 510 -3.43 8.32 -74.78
CA ILE A 510 -3.23 7.78 -76.13
C ILE A 510 -2.79 6.31 -76.09
N GLY A 511 -1.93 5.95 -75.13
CA GLY A 511 -1.56 4.56 -74.87
C GLY A 511 -2.78 3.68 -74.61
N GLN A 512 -3.72 4.14 -73.78
CA GLN A 512 -4.99 3.44 -73.56
C GLN A 512 -5.85 3.38 -74.83
N LEU A 513 -5.93 4.45 -75.63
CA LEU A 513 -6.69 4.44 -76.89
C LEU A 513 -6.20 3.35 -77.85
N TYR A 514 -4.88 3.24 -78.06
CA TYR A 514 -4.30 2.19 -78.91
C TYR A 514 -4.43 0.79 -78.30
N GLN A 515 -4.37 0.68 -76.97
CA GLN A 515 -4.52 -0.58 -76.26
C GLN A 515 -5.92 -1.17 -76.45
N TYR A 516 -6.95 -0.34 -76.32
CA TYR A 516 -8.35 -0.78 -76.41
C TYR A 516 -8.94 -0.66 -77.82
N GLY A 517 -8.30 0.10 -78.72
CA GLY A 517 -8.80 0.36 -80.06
C GLY A 517 -9.98 1.34 -80.09
N ILE A 518 -9.98 2.33 -79.20
CA ILE A 518 -11.05 3.33 -79.09
C ILE A 518 -10.71 4.49 -80.04
N ALA A 519 -11.52 4.71 -81.08
CA ALA A 519 -11.31 5.74 -82.12
C ALA A 519 -9.98 5.65 -82.91
N VAL A 520 -9.14 4.65 -82.64
CA VAL A 520 -7.93 4.26 -83.38
C VAL A 520 -7.92 2.73 -83.52
N SER A 521 -7.27 2.19 -84.54
CA SER A 521 -7.14 0.73 -84.65
C SER A 521 -6.33 0.17 -83.48
N LYS A 522 -6.86 -0.87 -82.82
CA LYS A 522 -6.18 -1.57 -81.72
C LYS A 522 -4.76 -1.98 -82.17
N ASN A 523 -3.75 -1.44 -81.49
CA ASN A 523 -2.35 -1.65 -81.83
C ASN A 523 -1.52 -1.68 -80.53
N PRO A 524 -1.26 -2.87 -79.96
CA PRO A 524 -0.55 -3.00 -78.68
C PRO A 524 0.90 -2.50 -78.77
N GLN A 525 1.55 -2.58 -79.93
CA GLN A 525 2.90 -2.04 -80.13
C GLN A 525 2.90 -0.52 -80.02
N GLN A 526 1.92 0.15 -80.64
CA GLN A 526 1.81 1.60 -80.55
C GLN A 526 1.39 2.05 -79.13
N ALA A 527 0.54 1.25 -78.46
CA ALA A 527 0.22 1.47 -77.05
C ALA A 527 1.47 1.42 -76.16
N ILE A 528 2.34 0.42 -76.34
CA ILE A 528 3.61 0.29 -75.61
C ILE A 528 4.49 1.52 -75.81
N VAL A 529 4.63 2.03 -77.05
CA VAL A 529 5.45 3.23 -77.32
C VAL A 529 4.98 4.44 -76.52
N TYR A 530 3.68 4.73 -76.56
CA TYR A 530 3.13 5.88 -75.82
C TYR A 530 3.17 5.68 -74.30
N LEU A 531 2.95 4.46 -73.82
CA LEU A 531 3.06 4.15 -72.40
C LEU A 531 4.52 4.18 -71.92
N GLU A 532 5.52 3.77 -72.72
CA GLU A 532 6.94 3.91 -72.40
C GLU A 532 7.38 5.38 -72.35
N LEU A 533 6.86 6.23 -73.24
CA LEU A 533 7.08 7.68 -73.17
C LEU A 533 6.51 8.26 -71.87
N ALA A 534 5.28 7.90 -71.50
CA ALA A 534 4.69 8.35 -70.24
C ALA A 534 5.44 7.79 -69.02
N ALA A 535 5.84 6.52 -69.03
CA ALA A 535 6.60 5.88 -67.97
C ALA A 535 8.02 6.47 -67.81
N SER A 536 8.66 6.89 -68.89
CA SER A 536 9.96 7.60 -68.84
C SER A 536 9.88 8.92 -68.07
N GLN A 537 8.68 9.47 -67.95
CA GLN A 537 8.34 10.66 -67.17
C GLN A 537 7.77 10.34 -65.78
N GLN A 538 7.96 9.10 -65.32
CA GLN A 538 7.52 8.60 -64.00
C GLN A 538 6.00 8.53 -63.82
N ASP A 539 5.24 8.34 -64.91
CA ASP A 539 3.80 8.08 -64.80
C ASP A 539 3.52 6.66 -64.30
N ILE A 540 3.15 6.56 -63.02
CA ILE A 540 2.88 5.28 -62.33
C ILE A 540 1.71 4.47 -62.93
N ARG A 541 0.80 5.11 -63.66
CA ARG A 541 -0.32 4.41 -64.33
C ARG A 541 0.17 3.77 -65.62
N ALA A 542 1.06 4.47 -66.33
CA ALA A 542 1.70 3.96 -67.54
C ALA A 542 2.59 2.75 -67.24
N GLU A 543 3.41 2.84 -66.19
CA GLU A 543 4.25 1.73 -65.70
C GLU A 543 3.40 0.48 -65.35
N TYR A 544 2.27 0.66 -64.67
CA TYR A 544 1.34 -0.43 -64.38
C TYR A 544 0.73 -1.04 -65.66
N ASN A 545 0.23 -0.21 -66.58
CA ASN A 545 -0.37 -0.71 -67.83
C ASN A 545 0.67 -1.41 -68.72
N LEU A 546 1.92 -0.92 -68.77
CA LEU A 546 3.04 -1.63 -69.39
C LEU A 546 3.24 -2.99 -68.74
N GLY A 547 3.36 -3.03 -67.40
CA GLY A 547 3.48 -4.27 -66.65
C GLY A 547 2.42 -5.31 -67.05
N ILE A 548 1.16 -4.89 -67.19
CA ILE A 548 0.10 -5.80 -67.66
C ILE A 548 0.32 -6.25 -69.11
N LEU A 549 0.63 -5.34 -70.05
CA LEU A 549 0.82 -5.70 -71.47
C LEU A 549 1.95 -6.73 -71.66
N TYR A 550 3.05 -6.57 -70.91
CA TYR A 550 4.15 -7.53 -70.88
C TYR A 550 3.73 -8.87 -70.23
N LEU A 551 2.99 -8.85 -69.12
CA LEU A 551 2.52 -10.06 -68.44
C LEU A 551 1.44 -10.83 -69.23
N GLU A 552 0.66 -10.16 -70.07
CA GLU A 552 -0.31 -10.78 -70.98
C GLU A 552 0.32 -11.29 -72.29
N GLY A 553 1.64 -11.14 -72.47
CA GLY A 553 2.35 -11.62 -73.66
C GLY A 553 2.04 -10.83 -74.94
N GLN A 554 1.61 -9.56 -74.83
CA GLN A 554 1.27 -8.72 -75.98
C GLN A 554 2.49 -8.03 -76.62
N THR A 555 3.71 -8.39 -76.22
CA THR A 555 4.97 -7.81 -76.70
C THR A 555 5.67 -8.74 -77.69
N THR A 556 6.50 -8.17 -78.57
CA THR A 556 7.32 -8.93 -79.54
C THR A 556 8.79 -8.51 -79.45
N PRO A 557 9.70 -9.35 -78.89
CA PRO A 557 9.44 -10.64 -78.25
C PRO A 557 8.69 -10.53 -76.91
N VAL A 558 8.11 -11.64 -76.46
CA VAL A 558 7.43 -11.71 -75.16
C VAL A 558 8.47 -11.70 -74.02
N ASP A 559 8.28 -10.82 -73.03
CA ASP A 559 9.20 -10.68 -71.89
C ASP A 559 8.43 -10.49 -70.57
N TYR A 560 8.12 -11.60 -69.91
CA TYR A 560 7.40 -11.59 -68.64
C TYR A 560 8.21 -10.96 -67.49
N GLN A 561 9.54 -11.08 -67.52
CA GLN A 561 10.41 -10.56 -66.48
C GLN A 561 10.38 -9.03 -66.47
N LYS A 562 10.46 -8.42 -67.65
CA LYS A 562 10.29 -6.97 -67.82
C LYS A 562 8.89 -6.49 -67.39
N GLY A 563 7.86 -7.32 -67.55
CA GLY A 563 6.53 -7.06 -67.01
C GLY A 563 6.49 -7.00 -65.48
N ILE A 564 7.19 -7.92 -64.81
CA ILE A 564 7.36 -7.91 -63.35
C ILE A 564 8.17 -6.70 -62.88
N GLU A 565 9.22 -6.31 -63.58
CA GLU A 565 10.03 -5.12 -63.27
C GLU A 565 9.18 -3.83 -63.32
N TRP A 566 8.40 -3.64 -64.39
CA TRP A 566 7.48 -2.51 -64.50
C TRP A 566 6.41 -2.50 -63.39
N MET A 567 5.85 -3.67 -63.07
CA MET A 567 4.89 -3.81 -61.98
C MET A 567 5.52 -3.46 -60.63
N THR A 568 6.77 -3.87 -60.42
CA THR A 568 7.55 -3.64 -59.18
C THR A 568 7.85 -2.17 -59.00
N ASP A 569 8.30 -1.48 -60.06
CA ASP A 569 8.59 -0.06 -60.03
C ASP A 569 7.33 0.77 -59.72
N ALA A 570 6.22 0.49 -60.43
CA ALA A 570 4.93 1.12 -60.16
C ALA A 570 4.46 0.89 -58.71
N ALA A 571 4.63 -0.33 -58.19
CA ALA A 571 4.24 -0.69 -56.84
C ALA A 571 5.06 0.06 -55.77
N PHE A 572 6.38 0.16 -55.92
CA PHE A 572 7.23 0.92 -55.00
C PHE A 572 7.00 2.43 -55.06
N LYS A 573 6.57 2.95 -56.22
CA LYS A 573 6.13 4.36 -56.38
C LYS A 573 4.72 4.63 -55.82
N GLY A 574 4.04 3.62 -55.28
CA GLY A 574 2.78 3.79 -54.55
C GLY A 574 1.53 3.42 -55.34
N ASN A 575 1.64 2.75 -56.49
CA ASN A 575 0.47 2.32 -57.26
C ASN A 575 -0.27 1.16 -56.55
N PRO A 576 -1.53 1.35 -56.08
CA PRO A 576 -2.25 0.32 -55.34
C PRO A 576 -2.67 -0.88 -56.20
N TYR A 577 -2.93 -0.68 -57.50
CA TYR A 577 -3.26 -1.75 -58.43
C TYR A 577 -2.04 -2.65 -58.69
N ALA A 578 -0.86 -2.04 -58.84
CA ALA A 578 0.41 -2.75 -59.00
C ALA A 578 0.78 -3.53 -57.73
N GLN A 579 0.66 -2.89 -56.56
CA GLN A 579 0.88 -3.54 -55.26
C GLN A 579 -0.04 -4.75 -55.07
N TYR A 580 -1.34 -4.62 -55.34
CA TYR A 580 -2.27 -5.75 -55.23
C TYR A 580 -2.02 -6.84 -56.29
N ALA A 581 -1.66 -6.48 -57.52
CA ALA A 581 -1.32 -7.43 -58.56
C ALA A 581 -0.07 -8.25 -58.18
N LEU A 582 1.00 -7.59 -57.70
CA LEU A 582 2.19 -8.26 -57.18
C LEU A 582 1.89 -9.10 -55.95
N ALA A 583 1.03 -8.63 -55.05
CA ALA A 583 0.64 -9.42 -53.88
C ALA A 583 0.03 -10.77 -54.30
N ASN A 584 -0.86 -10.77 -55.30
CA ASN A 584 -1.43 -11.99 -55.87
C ASN A 584 -0.39 -12.85 -56.60
N ILE A 585 0.52 -12.24 -57.37
CA ILE A 585 1.61 -12.94 -58.05
C ILE A 585 2.51 -13.65 -57.03
N TYR A 586 2.90 -12.98 -55.96
CA TYR A 586 3.72 -13.58 -54.91
C TYR A 586 2.94 -14.60 -54.07
N GLU A 587 1.63 -14.44 -53.90
CA GLU A 587 0.81 -15.42 -53.17
C GLU A 587 0.67 -16.74 -53.93
N LYS A 588 0.42 -16.69 -55.24
CA LYS A 588 0.09 -17.86 -56.08
C LYS A 588 1.24 -18.36 -56.95
N GLY A 589 2.24 -17.52 -57.18
CA GLY A 589 3.23 -17.67 -58.25
C GLY A 589 2.67 -17.23 -59.62
N PHE A 590 3.56 -16.90 -60.56
CA PHE A 590 3.19 -16.54 -61.93
C PHE A 590 3.78 -17.54 -62.93
N ARG A 591 2.93 -18.06 -63.82
CA ARG A 591 3.30 -18.98 -64.92
C ARG A 591 3.03 -18.34 -66.26
N ASN A 592 3.88 -18.61 -67.25
CA ASN A 592 3.58 -18.26 -68.64
C ASN A 592 2.51 -19.22 -69.24
N PRO A 593 1.95 -18.92 -70.44
CA PRO A 593 0.99 -19.79 -71.13
C PRO A 593 1.49 -21.22 -71.39
N GLU A 594 2.80 -21.42 -71.47
CA GLU A 594 3.45 -22.73 -71.60
C GLU A 594 3.58 -23.50 -70.27
N GLY A 595 3.21 -22.87 -69.14
CA GLY A 595 3.20 -23.47 -67.80
C GLY A 595 4.50 -23.32 -67.00
N GLU A 596 5.51 -22.66 -67.54
CA GLU A 596 6.79 -22.37 -66.88
C GLU A 596 6.61 -21.36 -65.74
N MET A 597 7.19 -21.64 -64.58
CA MET A 597 7.17 -20.75 -63.40
C MET A 597 8.14 -19.59 -63.60
N ILE A 598 7.61 -18.38 -63.81
CA ILE A 598 8.40 -17.15 -63.95
C ILE A 598 8.66 -16.54 -62.57
N VAL A 599 7.66 -16.50 -61.69
CA VAL A 599 7.78 -15.99 -60.31
C VAL A 599 7.35 -17.08 -59.33
N GLN A 600 8.25 -17.44 -58.42
CA GLN A 600 7.94 -18.39 -57.35
C GLN A 600 7.02 -17.75 -56.31
N PRO A 601 6.10 -18.51 -55.69
CA PRO A 601 5.32 -18.01 -54.57
C PRO A 601 6.24 -17.60 -53.41
N ASP A 602 6.10 -16.37 -52.93
CA ASP A 602 6.77 -15.83 -51.75
C ASP A 602 5.74 -15.18 -50.82
N HIS A 603 5.50 -15.84 -49.71
CA HIS A 603 4.53 -15.44 -48.72
C HIS A 603 4.83 -14.08 -48.08
N ASN A 604 6.10 -13.80 -47.80
CA ASN A 604 6.51 -12.57 -47.11
C ASN A 604 6.37 -11.37 -48.04
N GLN A 605 6.74 -11.55 -49.32
CA GLN A 605 6.58 -10.52 -50.33
C GLN A 605 5.10 -10.24 -50.63
N ALA A 606 4.27 -11.29 -50.70
CA ALA A 606 2.82 -11.14 -50.83
C ALA A 606 2.24 -10.29 -49.68
N MET A 607 2.64 -10.60 -48.44
CA MET A 607 2.18 -9.88 -47.25
C MET A 607 2.57 -8.41 -47.28
N ALA A 608 3.84 -8.12 -47.58
CA ALA A 608 4.33 -6.75 -47.67
C ALA A 608 3.54 -5.94 -48.71
N MET A 609 3.26 -6.53 -49.88
CA MET A 609 2.51 -5.87 -50.95
C MET A 609 1.02 -5.68 -50.58
N TYR A 610 0.40 -6.65 -49.89
CA TYR A 610 -0.96 -6.47 -49.35
C TYR A 610 -1.02 -5.35 -48.32
N TYR A 611 -0.04 -5.24 -47.42
CA TYR A 611 0.05 -4.13 -46.46
C TYR A 611 0.18 -2.78 -47.16
N LEU A 612 1.04 -2.67 -48.18
CA LEU A 612 1.20 -1.44 -48.96
C LEU A 612 -0.10 -1.05 -49.67
N ALA A 613 -0.73 -1.98 -50.40
CA ALA A 613 -2.00 -1.73 -51.09
C ALA A 613 -3.13 -1.36 -50.11
N ALA A 614 -3.22 -2.06 -48.97
CA ALA A 614 -4.23 -1.75 -47.95
C ALA A 614 -4.01 -0.37 -47.30
N SER A 615 -2.76 0.05 -47.12
CA SER A 615 -2.40 1.38 -46.61
C SER A 615 -2.79 2.51 -47.58
N ASN A 616 -2.79 2.22 -48.88
CA ASN A 616 -3.29 3.10 -49.95
C ASN A 616 -4.83 3.01 -50.12
N ASN A 617 -5.54 2.46 -49.14
CA ASN A 617 -6.99 2.27 -49.17
C ASN A 617 -7.47 1.48 -50.39
N PHE A 618 -6.81 0.37 -50.75
CA PHE A 618 -7.31 -0.53 -51.78
C PHE A 618 -8.19 -1.63 -51.17
N GLY A 619 -9.50 -1.63 -51.48
CA GLY A 619 -10.51 -2.45 -50.80
C GLY A 619 -10.25 -3.96 -50.86
N GLU A 620 -9.88 -4.49 -52.03
CA GLU A 620 -9.58 -5.91 -52.17
C GLU A 620 -8.32 -6.32 -51.39
N ALA A 621 -7.32 -5.44 -51.33
CA ALA A 621 -6.13 -5.69 -50.51
C ALA A 621 -6.48 -5.65 -49.01
N GLN A 622 -7.35 -4.73 -48.58
CA GLN A 622 -7.82 -4.67 -47.21
C GLN A 622 -8.56 -5.95 -46.81
N TYR A 623 -9.46 -6.45 -47.65
CA TYR A 623 -10.15 -7.72 -47.41
C TYR A 623 -9.17 -8.90 -47.37
N ARG A 624 -8.30 -9.03 -48.38
CA ARG A 624 -7.33 -10.15 -48.45
C ARG A 624 -6.36 -10.15 -47.28
N LEU A 625 -5.88 -8.97 -46.88
CA LEU A 625 -5.03 -8.82 -45.71
C LEU A 625 -5.79 -9.18 -44.43
N ALA A 626 -7.05 -8.77 -44.28
CA ALA A 626 -7.88 -9.15 -43.14
C ALA A 626 -8.09 -10.66 -43.06
N ASP A 627 -8.50 -11.29 -44.18
CA ASP A 627 -8.69 -12.74 -44.29
C ASP A 627 -7.41 -13.51 -43.95
N PHE A 628 -6.27 -13.03 -44.46
CA PHE A 628 -4.98 -13.58 -44.13
C PHE A 628 -4.66 -13.50 -42.63
N LEU A 629 -4.82 -12.30 -42.07
CA LEU A 629 -4.54 -12.05 -40.66
C LEU A 629 -5.49 -12.81 -39.73
N VAL A 630 -6.68 -13.19 -40.19
CA VAL A 630 -7.59 -14.02 -39.42
C VAL A 630 -7.14 -15.49 -39.41
N LYS A 631 -6.61 -16.00 -40.53
CA LYS A 631 -6.22 -17.42 -40.70
C LYS A 631 -4.85 -17.78 -40.12
N GLU A 632 -3.99 -16.81 -39.83
CA GLU A 632 -2.67 -17.07 -39.26
C GLU A 632 -2.74 -17.57 -37.80
N ASN A 633 -1.86 -18.50 -37.43
CA ASN A 633 -1.84 -19.09 -36.09
C ASN A 633 -1.41 -18.09 -34.99
N ASN A 634 -2.27 -17.91 -33.98
CA ASN A 634 -2.13 -16.89 -32.94
C ASN A 634 -1.75 -17.44 -31.55
N ALA A 635 -1.42 -18.73 -31.45
CA ALA A 635 -1.23 -19.44 -30.18
C ALA A 635 -0.20 -18.81 -29.23
N ASN A 636 0.78 -18.05 -29.76
CA ASN A 636 1.91 -17.46 -29.05
C ASN A 636 1.83 -15.93 -28.86
N LEU A 637 0.80 -15.27 -29.39
CA LEU A 637 0.63 -13.81 -29.23
C LEU A 637 0.19 -13.46 -27.80
N SER A 638 0.77 -12.39 -27.25
CA SER A 638 0.31 -11.78 -25.98
C SER A 638 -1.11 -11.21 -26.11
N VAL A 639 -1.80 -11.01 -24.99
CA VAL A 639 -3.17 -10.43 -24.97
C VAL A 639 -3.22 -9.08 -25.70
N ALA A 640 -2.25 -8.21 -25.43
CA ALA A 640 -2.16 -6.90 -26.09
C ALA A 640 -1.93 -7.02 -27.61
N ALA A 641 -1.06 -7.95 -28.03
CA ALA A 641 -0.82 -8.19 -29.45
C ALA A 641 -2.07 -8.74 -30.16
N ARG A 642 -2.81 -9.65 -29.51
CA ARG A 642 -4.10 -10.15 -30.03
C ARG A 642 -5.14 -9.04 -30.16
N GLN A 643 -5.27 -8.17 -29.16
CA GLN A 643 -6.20 -7.04 -29.21
C GLN A 643 -5.84 -6.05 -30.33
N ASN A 644 -4.55 -5.69 -30.47
CA ASN A 644 -4.10 -4.80 -31.54
C ASN A 644 -4.34 -5.40 -32.93
N ARG A 645 -4.05 -6.70 -33.09
CA ARG A 645 -4.34 -7.45 -34.32
C ARG A 645 -5.83 -7.47 -34.64
N MET A 646 -6.67 -7.75 -33.65
CA MET A 646 -8.13 -7.75 -33.79
C MET A 646 -8.66 -6.38 -34.24
N GLN A 647 -8.13 -5.29 -33.68
CA GLN A 647 -8.48 -3.94 -34.10
C GLN A 647 -8.04 -3.65 -35.53
N LEU A 648 -6.84 -4.12 -35.93
CA LEU A 648 -6.36 -3.99 -37.30
C LEU A 648 -7.28 -4.74 -38.28
N ILE A 649 -7.59 -6.01 -38.02
CA ILE A 649 -8.47 -6.84 -38.84
C ILE A 649 -9.84 -6.16 -39.00
N LYS A 650 -10.43 -5.71 -37.89
CA LYS A 650 -11.71 -4.97 -37.92
C LYS A 650 -11.62 -3.73 -38.82
N LYS A 651 -10.58 -2.91 -38.68
CA LYS A 651 -10.37 -1.72 -39.50
C LYS A 651 -10.23 -2.06 -40.99
N LEU A 652 -9.56 -3.16 -41.31
CA LEU A 652 -9.41 -3.63 -42.68
C LEU A 652 -10.75 -4.08 -43.28
N TYR A 653 -11.55 -4.88 -42.55
CA TYR A 653 -12.89 -5.25 -43.00
C TYR A 653 -13.82 -4.03 -43.13
N GLU A 654 -13.76 -3.07 -42.21
CA GLU A 654 -14.50 -1.80 -42.31
C GLU A 654 -14.11 -1.00 -43.57
N GLY A 655 -12.81 -0.95 -43.88
CA GLY A 655 -12.30 -0.30 -45.09
C GLY A 655 -12.78 -0.97 -46.37
N ALA A 656 -12.67 -2.30 -46.43
CA ALA A 656 -13.11 -3.09 -47.57
C ALA A 656 -14.63 -2.97 -47.80
N ALA A 657 -15.43 -3.09 -46.74
CA ALA A 657 -16.89 -2.96 -46.83
C ALA A 657 -17.31 -1.56 -47.31
N LYS A 658 -16.62 -0.48 -46.88
CA LYS A 658 -16.88 0.89 -47.37
C LYS A 658 -16.59 1.05 -48.87
N GLN A 659 -15.70 0.24 -49.42
CA GLN A 659 -15.38 0.23 -50.85
C GLN A 659 -16.26 -0.71 -51.67
N GLY A 660 -17.27 -1.32 -51.06
CA GLY A 660 -18.22 -2.19 -51.74
C GLY A 660 -17.78 -3.64 -51.88
N ILE A 661 -16.77 -4.09 -51.12
CA ILE A 661 -16.38 -5.51 -51.09
C ILE A 661 -17.41 -6.29 -50.26
N ALA A 662 -18.23 -7.10 -50.94
CA ALA A 662 -19.34 -7.83 -50.32
C ALA A 662 -18.85 -8.87 -49.30
N GLU A 663 -17.75 -9.55 -49.60
CA GLU A 663 -17.16 -10.61 -48.77
C GLU A 663 -16.67 -10.10 -47.40
N ALA A 664 -16.44 -8.79 -47.26
CA ALA A 664 -16.04 -8.18 -46.00
C ALA A 664 -17.21 -7.91 -45.04
N VAL A 665 -18.45 -7.92 -45.54
CA VAL A 665 -19.63 -7.42 -44.81
C VAL A 665 -20.03 -8.35 -43.65
N LEU A 666 -20.08 -9.66 -43.88
CA LEU A 666 -20.44 -10.63 -42.85
C LEU A 666 -19.35 -10.81 -41.76
N PRO A 667 -18.06 -10.98 -42.09
CA PRO A 667 -16.99 -10.97 -41.08
C PRO A 667 -16.99 -9.69 -40.23
N LEU A 668 -17.23 -8.52 -40.86
CA LEU A 668 -17.39 -7.27 -40.13
C LEU A 668 -18.58 -7.28 -39.16
N ALA A 669 -19.69 -7.94 -39.52
CA ALA A 669 -20.85 -8.07 -38.67
C ALA A 669 -20.53 -8.84 -37.37
N PHE A 670 -19.72 -9.91 -37.42
CA PHE A 670 -19.22 -10.59 -36.22
C PHE A 670 -18.42 -9.64 -35.32
N TYR A 671 -17.50 -8.84 -35.89
CA TYR A 671 -16.74 -7.83 -35.13
C TYR A 671 -17.58 -6.68 -34.58
N ASN A 672 -18.69 -6.35 -35.23
CA ASN A 672 -19.62 -5.33 -34.76
C ASN A 672 -20.55 -5.86 -33.65
N ALA A 673 -20.90 -7.15 -33.68
CA ALA A 673 -21.64 -7.79 -32.60
C ALA A 673 -20.83 -7.87 -31.29
N MET A 674 -19.50 -7.98 -31.39
CA MET A 674 -18.57 -7.95 -30.25
C MET A 674 -18.33 -6.56 -29.65
N ASP A 675 -18.71 -5.49 -30.35
CA ASP A 675 -18.47 -4.11 -29.90
C ASP A 675 -19.48 -3.73 -28.81
N ASN A 676 -19.05 -2.90 -27.85
CA ASN A 676 -19.94 -2.38 -26.81
C ASN A 676 -20.85 -1.25 -27.34
N ASP A 677 -20.62 -0.77 -28.57
CA ASP A 677 -21.43 0.24 -29.25
C ASP A 677 -22.77 -0.33 -29.77
N PRO A 678 -23.93 0.11 -29.20
CA PRO A 678 -25.24 -0.38 -29.62
C PRO A 678 -25.57 -0.13 -31.09
N GLU A 679 -25.04 0.94 -31.70
CA GLU A 679 -25.30 1.24 -33.12
C GLU A 679 -24.55 0.28 -34.05
N LYS A 680 -23.35 -0.16 -33.66
CA LYS A 680 -22.64 -1.20 -34.40
C LYS A 680 -23.33 -2.54 -34.26
N GLN A 681 -23.81 -2.88 -33.07
CA GLN A 681 -24.60 -4.10 -32.87
C GLN A 681 -25.87 -4.07 -33.74
N LYS A 682 -26.60 -2.93 -33.82
CA LYS A 682 -27.75 -2.80 -34.74
C LYS A 682 -27.37 -3.04 -36.21
N LYS A 683 -26.23 -2.53 -36.65
CA LYS A 683 -25.72 -2.78 -38.02
C LYS A 683 -25.40 -4.25 -38.22
N ALA A 684 -24.75 -4.90 -37.26
CA ALA A 684 -24.49 -6.34 -37.30
C ALA A 684 -25.79 -7.14 -37.41
N PHE A 685 -26.80 -6.79 -36.61
CA PHE A 685 -28.11 -7.45 -36.63
C PHE A 685 -28.79 -7.33 -37.99
N LYS A 686 -28.75 -6.13 -38.59
CA LYS A 686 -29.33 -5.89 -39.92
C LYS A 686 -28.64 -6.75 -40.99
N VAL A 687 -27.31 -6.81 -40.98
CA VAL A 687 -26.53 -7.63 -41.92
C VAL A 687 -26.84 -9.11 -41.71
N ALA A 688 -26.74 -9.60 -40.47
CA ALA A 688 -27.01 -10.99 -40.13
C ALA A 688 -28.42 -11.42 -40.56
N LYS A 689 -29.43 -10.58 -40.31
CA LYS A 689 -30.81 -10.84 -40.73
C LYS A 689 -30.99 -10.86 -42.24
N GLN A 690 -30.35 -9.94 -42.96
CA GLN A 690 -30.44 -9.87 -44.42
C GLN A 690 -29.78 -11.09 -45.08
N GLU A 691 -28.57 -11.45 -44.66
CA GLU A 691 -27.84 -12.57 -45.25
C GLU A 691 -28.38 -13.93 -44.81
N ALA A 692 -28.84 -14.07 -43.56
CA ALA A 692 -29.53 -15.29 -43.12
C ALA A 692 -30.83 -15.53 -43.91
N GLY A 693 -31.55 -14.45 -44.28
CA GLY A 693 -32.71 -14.52 -45.17
C GLY A 693 -32.38 -14.86 -46.63
N ALA A 694 -31.09 -14.83 -47.00
CA ALA A 694 -30.56 -15.30 -48.28
C ALA A 694 -29.89 -16.68 -48.15
N ASP A 695 -30.28 -17.46 -47.14
CA ASP A 695 -29.80 -18.82 -46.85
C ASP A 695 -28.28 -18.90 -46.55
N ASN A 696 -27.66 -17.82 -46.07
CA ASN A 696 -26.27 -17.85 -45.61
C ASN A 696 -26.16 -18.50 -44.21
N PRO A 697 -25.47 -19.65 -44.06
CA PRO A 697 -25.45 -20.40 -42.81
C PRO A 697 -24.63 -19.72 -41.71
N GLU A 698 -23.53 -19.02 -42.02
CA GLU A 698 -22.75 -18.27 -41.04
C GLU A 698 -23.51 -17.04 -40.52
N ALA A 699 -24.30 -16.40 -41.39
CA ALA A 699 -25.19 -15.30 -40.99
C ALA A 699 -26.34 -15.78 -40.09
N ALA A 700 -26.91 -16.96 -40.36
CA ALA A 700 -27.90 -17.58 -39.48
C ALA A 700 -27.33 -17.87 -38.08
N LEU A 701 -26.09 -18.38 -38.01
CA LEU A 701 -25.40 -18.57 -36.73
C LEU A 701 -25.20 -17.25 -35.98
N LEU A 702 -24.71 -16.20 -36.65
CA LEU A 702 -24.54 -14.89 -36.03
C LEU A 702 -25.88 -14.36 -35.50
N LEU A 703 -26.95 -14.49 -36.28
CA LEU A 703 -28.30 -14.07 -35.89
C LEU A 703 -28.79 -14.83 -34.63
N GLY A 704 -28.52 -16.14 -34.56
CA GLY A 704 -28.78 -16.95 -33.37
C GLY A 704 -28.06 -16.45 -32.13
N ILE A 705 -26.75 -16.15 -32.24
CA ILE A 705 -25.94 -15.56 -31.15
C ILE A 705 -26.52 -14.21 -30.68
N MET A 706 -26.97 -13.37 -31.60
CA MET A 706 -27.50 -12.06 -31.26
C MET A 706 -28.83 -12.14 -30.51
N TYR A 707 -29.70 -13.09 -30.84
CA TYR A 707 -30.93 -13.36 -30.08
C TYR A 707 -30.66 -14.03 -28.74
N GLU A 708 -29.68 -14.95 -28.64
CA GLU A 708 -29.30 -15.60 -27.38
C GLU A 708 -28.82 -14.57 -26.34
N ARG A 709 -28.00 -13.60 -26.77
CA ARG A 709 -27.30 -12.65 -25.88
C ARG A 709 -27.95 -11.27 -25.79
N GLY A 710 -29.08 -11.06 -26.47
CA GLY A 710 -29.79 -9.78 -26.47
C GLY A 710 -28.99 -8.62 -27.08
N LEU A 711 -28.22 -8.88 -28.14
CA LEU A 711 -27.36 -7.87 -28.78
C LEU A 711 -28.18 -7.01 -29.74
N SER A 712 -28.51 -5.78 -29.35
CA SER A 712 -29.41 -4.83 -30.04
C SER A 712 -30.88 -5.25 -30.19
N VAL A 713 -31.23 -6.44 -29.71
CA VAL A 713 -32.58 -7.00 -29.68
C VAL A 713 -32.84 -7.63 -28.31
N PRO A 714 -34.09 -7.77 -27.84
CA PRO A 714 -34.37 -8.52 -26.61
C PRO A 714 -33.92 -9.98 -26.73
N GLU A 715 -33.45 -10.56 -25.63
CA GLU A 715 -33.13 -11.99 -25.55
C GLU A 715 -34.35 -12.83 -25.95
N ASN A 716 -34.16 -13.79 -26.85
CA ASN A 716 -35.22 -14.66 -27.33
C ASN A 716 -34.68 -16.06 -27.65
N GLU A 717 -34.96 -17.00 -26.75
CA GLU A 717 -34.48 -18.39 -26.83
C GLU A 717 -35.12 -19.17 -27.99
N VAL A 718 -36.36 -18.84 -28.39
CA VAL A 718 -37.05 -19.54 -29.49
C VAL A 718 -36.43 -19.13 -30.82
N GLU A 719 -36.23 -17.83 -31.02
CA GLU A 719 -35.57 -17.31 -32.22
C GLU A 719 -34.11 -17.77 -32.29
N SER A 720 -33.36 -17.73 -31.17
CA SER A 720 -31.98 -18.20 -31.19
C SER A 720 -31.87 -19.66 -31.60
N LEU A 721 -32.70 -20.53 -31.03
CA LEU A 721 -32.73 -21.95 -31.38
C LEU A 721 -33.13 -22.19 -32.83
N TYR A 722 -34.14 -21.47 -33.33
CA TYR A 722 -34.55 -21.56 -34.73
C TYR A 722 -33.37 -21.28 -35.67
N TRP A 723 -32.66 -20.15 -35.45
CA TRP A 723 -31.53 -19.77 -36.29
C TRP A 723 -30.32 -20.68 -36.13
N TYR A 724 -30.06 -21.23 -34.94
CA TYR A 724 -29.04 -22.28 -34.76
C TYR A 724 -29.36 -23.57 -35.53
N GLN A 725 -30.65 -23.91 -35.69
CA GLN A 725 -31.08 -25.06 -36.48
C GLN A 725 -31.04 -24.81 -37.99
N GLN A 726 -31.23 -23.56 -38.42
CA GLN A 726 -31.09 -23.16 -39.84
C GLN A 726 -29.63 -23.03 -40.27
N ALA A 727 -28.73 -22.72 -39.34
CA ALA A 727 -27.30 -22.69 -39.61
C ALA A 727 -26.78 -24.09 -39.98
N ALA A 728 -25.83 -24.16 -40.93
CA ALA A 728 -25.18 -25.41 -41.27
C ALA A 728 -24.45 -26.00 -40.05
N MET A 729 -24.41 -27.32 -39.96
CA MET A 729 -23.64 -28.00 -38.91
C MET A 729 -22.16 -27.72 -39.09
N ASN A 730 -21.61 -26.96 -38.14
CA ASN A 730 -20.22 -26.56 -38.05
C ASN A 730 -19.76 -26.75 -36.58
N PRO A 731 -18.49 -26.52 -36.24
CA PRO A 731 -17.99 -26.79 -34.89
C PRO A 731 -18.73 -25.98 -33.82
N VAL A 732 -19.14 -24.74 -34.12
CA VAL A 732 -19.85 -23.87 -33.17
C VAL A 732 -21.29 -24.32 -33.01
N THR A 733 -22.06 -24.48 -34.09
CA THR A 733 -23.46 -24.93 -34.02
C THR A 733 -23.59 -26.30 -33.39
N SER A 734 -22.67 -27.22 -33.69
CA SER A 734 -22.60 -28.54 -33.05
C SER A 734 -22.35 -28.43 -31.54
N PHE A 735 -21.50 -27.49 -31.09
CA PHE A 735 -21.30 -27.23 -29.66
C PHE A 735 -22.54 -26.64 -28.98
N VAL A 736 -23.15 -25.62 -29.59
CA VAL A 736 -24.33 -24.95 -29.03
C VAL A 736 -25.49 -25.93 -28.90
N LEU A 737 -25.86 -26.58 -30.01
CA LEU A 737 -26.96 -27.54 -30.01
C LEU A 737 -26.63 -28.75 -29.15
N GLY A 738 -25.39 -29.26 -29.18
CA GLY A 738 -24.97 -30.37 -28.32
C GLY A 738 -25.11 -30.05 -26.83
N THR A 739 -24.77 -28.83 -26.42
CA THR A 739 -24.96 -28.36 -25.04
C THR A 739 -26.45 -28.23 -24.71
N TYR A 740 -27.24 -27.63 -25.59
CA TYR A 740 -28.68 -27.44 -25.39
C TYR A 740 -29.45 -28.77 -25.30
N TYR A 741 -29.18 -29.75 -26.17
CA TYR A 741 -29.75 -31.09 -26.07
C TYR A 741 -29.34 -31.80 -24.77
N SER A 742 -28.07 -31.64 -24.35
CA SER A 742 -27.58 -32.22 -23.09
C SER A 742 -28.28 -31.64 -21.86
N GLU A 743 -28.63 -30.35 -21.87
CA GLU A 743 -29.29 -29.66 -20.76
C GLU A 743 -30.81 -29.68 -20.83
N GLY A 744 -31.39 -29.84 -22.02
CA GLY A 744 -32.82 -29.65 -22.28
C GLY A 744 -33.22 -28.17 -22.37
N ARG A 745 -32.34 -27.30 -22.87
CA ARG A 745 -32.57 -25.85 -23.01
C ARG A 745 -33.23 -25.57 -24.37
N GLY A 746 -34.48 -25.11 -24.38
CA GLY A 746 -35.28 -24.88 -25.59
C GLY A 746 -35.68 -26.15 -26.39
N VAL A 747 -35.07 -27.30 -26.11
CA VAL A 747 -35.34 -28.60 -26.75
C VAL A 747 -35.58 -29.69 -25.70
N SER A 748 -36.21 -30.80 -26.08
CA SER A 748 -36.30 -31.98 -25.22
C SER A 748 -34.90 -32.50 -24.89
N LYS A 749 -34.63 -32.72 -23.60
CA LYS A 749 -33.34 -33.23 -23.13
C LYS A 749 -33.03 -34.59 -23.76
N ASP A 750 -31.93 -34.66 -24.48
CA ASP A 750 -31.42 -35.84 -25.19
C ASP A 750 -29.89 -35.86 -25.06
N VAL A 751 -29.39 -36.61 -24.08
CA VAL A 751 -27.97 -36.62 -23.71
C VAL A 751 -27.13 -37.33 -24.76
N ASP A 752 -27.64 -38.40 -25.39
CA ASP A 752 -26.91 -39.16 -26.40
C ASP A 752 -26.70 -38.33 -27.66
N LYS A 753 -27.76 -37.65 -28.12
CA LYS A 753 -27.66 -36.69 -29.21
C LYS A 753 -26.75 -35.51 -28.85
N GLY A 754 -26.86 -35.01 -27.62
CA GLY A 754 -25.99 -33.97 -27.09
C GLY A 754 -24.51 -34.34 -27.13
N LEU A 755 -24.17 -35.56 -26.67
CA LEU A 755 -22.82 -36.10 -26.69
C LEU A 755 -22.29 -36.28 -28.11
N ALA A 756 -23.09 -36.78 -29.05
CA ALA A 756 -22.68 -36.94 -30.45
C ALA A 756 -22.32 -35.60 -31.11
N LEU A 757 -23.14 -34.58 -30.89
CA LEU A 757 -22.90 -33.22 -31.41
C LEU A 757 -21.68 -32.56 -30.75
N LEU A 758 -21.52 -32.72 -29.44
CA LEU A 758 -20.32 -32.25 -28.74
C LEU A 758 -19.05 -32.97 -29.21
N GLN A 759 -19.12 -34.28 -29.49
CA GLN A 759 -18.00 -35.04 -30.04
C GLN A 759 -17.63 -34.56 -31.45
N GLN A 760 -18.62 -34.37 -32.32
CA GLN A 760 -18.41 -33.79 -33.66
C GLN A 760 -17.73 -32.42 -33.60
N SER A 761 -18.16 -31.56 -32.67
CA SER A 761 -17.52 -30.25 -32.44
C SER A 761 -16.08 -30.37 -31.94
N ALA A 762 -15.84 -31.29 -30.99
CA ALA A 762 -14.53 -31.53 -30.40
C ALA A 762 -13.51 -32.06 -31.42
N ASP A 763 -13.94 -33.01 -32.26
CA ASP A 763 -13.17 -33.62 -33.35
C ASP A 763 -12.80 -32.58 -34.41
N SER A 764 -13.70 -31.62 -34.64
CA SER A 764 -13.49 -30.49 -35.56
C SER A 764 -12.61 -29.38 -34.99
N GLY A 765 -12.03 -29.57 -33.80
CA GLY A 765 -11.08 -28.61 -33.24
C GLY A 765 -11.59 -27.78 -32.07
N PHE A 766 -12.90 -27.72 -31.79
CA PHE A 766 -13.43 -26.75 -30.82
C PHE A 766 -13.18 -27.18 -29.36
N SER A 767 -12.41 -26.38 -28.63
CA SER A 767 -11.88 -26.77 -27.32
C SER A 767 -12.93 -26.75 -26.20
N TYR A 768 -13.94 -25.87 -26.28
CA TYR A 768 -15.04 -25.82 -25.30
C TYR A 768 -15.96 -27.04 -25.38
N ALA A 769 -16.07 -27.68 -26.55
CA ALA A 769 -16.78 -28.96 -26.67
C ALA A 769 -16.07 -30.08 -25.91
N ASN A 770 -14.73 -30.13 -25.96
CA ASN A 770 -13.94 -31.07 -25.16
C ASN A 770 -14.15 -30.84 -23.65
N LEU A 771 -14.27 -29.57 -23.21
CA LEU A 771 -14.59 -29.25 -21.82
C LEU A 771 -15.99 -29.73 -21.41
N ASN A 772 -17.02 -29.47 -22.22
CA ASN A 772 -18.37 -29.92 -21.92
C ASN A 772 -18.48 -31.46 -21.95
N LEU A 773 -17.80 -32.13 -22.88
CA LEU A 773 -17.66 -33.59 -22.89
C LEU A 773 -17.02 -34.10 -21.60
N ALA A 774 -15.94 -33.47 -21.14
CA ALA A 774 -15.29 -33.85 -19.89
C ALA A 774 -16.25 -33.75 -18.69
N VAL A 775 -17.06 -32.68 -18.64
CA VAL A 775 -18.05 -32.48 -17.58
C VAL A 775 -19.15 -33.55 -17.62
N LEU A 776 -19.65 -33.89 -18.81
CA LEU A 776 -20.66 -34.94 -18.97
C LEU A 776 -20.09 -36.32 -18.60
N LYS A 777 -18.90 -36.66 -19.09
CA LYS A 777 -18.19 -37.90 -18.75
C LYS A 777 -17.92 -38.00 -17.25
N GLN A 778 -17.49 -36.93 -16.61
CA GLN A 778 -17.28 -36.88 -15.16
C GLN A 778 -18.57 -37.14 -14.38
N LYS A 779 -19.69 -36.54 -14.80
CA LYS A 779 -21.01 -36.78 -14.19
C LYS A 779 -21.51 -38.22 -14.39
N ALA A 780 -21.14 -38.85 -15.51
CA ALA A 780 -21.45 -40.24 -15.83
C ALA A 780 -20.50 -41.25 -15.13
N GLY A 781 -19.42 -40.80 -14.49
CA GLY A 781 -18.41 -41.66 -13.89
C GLY A 781 -17.41 -42.27 -14.89
N GLU A 782 -17.32 -41.69 -16.09
CA GLU A 782 -16.44 -42.13 -17.17
C GLU A 782 -15.06 -41.42 -17.15
N PRO A 783 -14.02 -41.97 -17.81
CA PRO A 783 -12.73 -41.30 -17.96
C PRO A 783 -12.86 -39.95 -18.69
N PHE A 784 -12.61 -38.85 -17.97
CA PHE A 784 -12.81 -37.49 -18.49
C PHE A 784 -11.52 -36.66 -18.64
N LEU A 785 -10.44 -37.01 -17.92
CA LEU A 785 -9.20 -36.24 -17.89
C LEU A 785 -8.57 -36.08 -19.29
N GLY A 786 -8.71 -37.09 -20.15
CA GLY A 786 -8.24 -37.02 -21.53
C GLY A 786 -8.91 -35.90 -22.33
N GLU A 787 -10.20 -35.63 -22.12
CA GLU A 787 -10.89 -34.54 -22.82
C GLU A 787 -10.47 -33.16 -22.28
N LEU A 788 -10.27 -33.03 -20.95
CA LEU A 788 -9.71 -31.79 -20.38
C LEU A 788 -8.31 -31.50 -20.92
N GLU A 789 -7.49 -32.54 -21.06
CA GLU A 789 -6.13 -32.41 -21.57
C GLU A 789 -6.09 -32.03 -23.05
N LYS A 790 -6.97 -32.60 -23.89
CA LYS A 790 -7.16 -32.16 -25.29
C LYS A 790 -7.59 -30.69 -25.35
N ALA A 791 -8.54 -30.27 -24.50
CA ALA A 791 -8.98 -28.88 -24.44
C ALA A 791 -7.84 -27.94 -24.02
N ARG A 792 -7.05 -28.34 -23.02
CA ARG A 792 -5.89 -27.60 -22.50
C ARG A 792 -4.80 -27.43 -23.57
N GLN A 793 -4.48 -28.49 -24.31
CA GLN A 793 -3.49 -28.45 -25.40
C GLN A 793 -3.89 -27.48 -26.51
N LYS A 794 -5.20 -27.27 -26.70
CA LYS A 794 -5.78 -26.24 -27.58
C LYS A 794 -5.90 -24.85 -26.91
N ASN A 795 -5.15 -24.60 -25.83
CA ASN A 795 -5.13 -23.36 -25.05
C ASN A 795 -6.48 -22.94 -24.44
N ASN A 796 -7.38 -23.87 -24.13
CA ASN A 796 -8.59 -23.53 -23.37
C ASN A 796 -8.25 -23.32 -21.88
N SER A 797 -8.26 -22.05 -21.43
CA SER A 797 -7.90 -21.73 -20.05
C SER A 797 -8.92 -22.27 -19.05
N LYS A 798 -10.23 -22.20 -19.32
CA LYS A 798 -11.27 -22.76 -18.44
C LYS A 798 -11.03 -24.25 -18.16
N ALA A 799 -10.74 -25.04 -19.19
CA ALA A 799 -10.45 -26.47 -19.05
C ALA A 799 -9.12 -26.73 -18.32
N GLY A 800 -8.08 -25.97 -18.65
CA GLY A 800 -6.79 -26.05 -17.98
C GLY A 800 -6.88 -25.73 -16.48
N LEU A 801 -7.58 -24.67 -16.12
CA LEU A 801 -7.81 -24.29 -14.72
C LEU A 801 -8.65 -25.33 -13.97
N LEU A 802 -9.67 -25.91 -14.61
CA LEU A 802 -10.45 -27.00 -14.03
C LEU A 802 -9.59 -28.24 -13.77
N LEU A 803 -8.70 -28.58 -14.71
CA LEU A 803 -7.75 -29.68 -14.55
C LEU A 803 -6.75 -29.41 -13.42
N ALA A 804 -6.20 -28.20 -13.34
CA ALA A 804 -5.29 -27.80 -12.29
C ALA A 804 -5.96 -27.75 -10.90
N ASP A 805 -7.21 -27.30 -10.81
CA ASP A 805 -8.02 -27.38 -9.59
C ASP A 805 -8.23 -28.83 -9.16
N TYR A 806 -8.52 -29.71 -10.12
CA TYR A 806 -8.70 -31.14 -9.85
C TYR A 806 -7.42 -31.77 -9.28
N TYR A 807 -6.26 -31.52 -9.90
CA TYR A 807 -4.97 -31.97 -9.37
C TYR A 807 -4.67 -31.42 -7.96
N LEU A 808 -4.98 -30.14 -7.72
CA LEU A 808 -4.83 -29.54 -6.38
C LEU A 808 -5.82 -30.07 -5.35
N GLN A 809 -7.00 -30.54 -5.75
CA GLN A 809 -7.96 -31.13 -4.81
C GLN A 809 -7.50 -32.50 -4.30
N GLN A 810 -6.81 -33.28 -5.13
CA GLN A 810 -6.33 -34.63 -4.77
C GLN A 810 -5.09 -34.63 -3.86
N ALA A 811 -4.52 -33.45 -3.55
CA ALA A 811 -3.11 -33.40 -3.21
C ALA A 811 -2.78 -33.44 -1.70
N ASP A 812 -2.27 -34.62 -1.32
CA ASP A 812 -1.00 -34.85 -0.60
C ASP A 812 0.19 -35.20 -1.56
N ASP A 813 -0.02 -35.31 -2.87
CA ASP A 813 1.00 -35.69 -3.87
C ASP A 813 1.76 -34.45 -4.44
N PRO A 814 3.11 -34.38 -4.29
CA PRO A 814 3.94 -33.30 -4.84
C PRO A 814 3.91 -33.15 -6.37
N GLU A 815 3.74 -34.24 -7.13
CA GLU A 815 3.78 -34.19 -8.60
C GLU A 815 2.52 -33.51 -9.16
N ASN A 816 1.36 -33.85 -8.62
CA ASN A 816 0.09 -33.19 -8.98
C ASN A 816 0.10 -31.69 -8.63
N MET A 817 0.74 -31.29 -7.53
CA MET A 817 0.90 -29.86 -7.21
C MET A 817 1.78 -29.13 -8.22
N LYS A 818 2.87 -29.77 -8.67
CA LYS A 818 3.75 -29.22 -9.69
C LYS A 818 3.02 -29.08 -11.03
N GLN A 819 2.32 -30.11 -11.47
CA GLN A 819 1.52 -30.07 -12.70
C GLN A 819 0.46 -28.97 -12.65
N ALA A 820 -0.27 -28.83 -11.55
CA ALA A 820 -1.24 -27.75 -11.39
C ALA A 820 -0.57 -26.37 -11.50
N ARG A 821 0.59 -26.18 -10.86
CA ARG A 821 1.35 -24.94 -10.92
C ARG A 821 1.82 -24.62 -12.35
N ASP A 822 2.33 -25.61 -13.07
CA ASP A 822 2.79 -25.45 -14.46
C ASP A 822 1.62 -25.04 -15.38
N ILE A 823 0.44 -25.64 -15.18
CA ILE A 823 -0.78 -25.26 -15.91
C ILE A 823 -1.20 -23.82 -15.57
N TYR A 824 -1.22 -23.44 -14.29
CA TYR A 824 -1.53 -22.05 -13.91
C TYR A 824 -0.52 -21.07 -14.50
N GLN A 825 0.76 -21.41 -14.48
CA GLN A 825 1.82 -20.56 -15.01
C GLN A 825 1.66 -20.34 -16.52
N HIS A 826 1.43 -21.40 -17.29
CA HIS A 826 1.18 -21.31 -18.74
C HIS A 826 0.05 -20.34 -19.08
N PHE A 827 -1.09 -20.42 -18.38
CA PHE A 827 -2.23 -19.54 -18.63
C PHE A 827 -2.05 -18.14 -18.02
N ALA A 828 -1.34 -18.01 -16.91
CA ALA A 828 -1.05 -16.72 -16.28
C ALA A 828 -0.13 -15.86 -17.17
N GLU A 829 0.90 -16.46 -17.78
CA GLU A 829 1.79 -15.83 -18.74
C GLU A 829 1.04 -15.38 -20.01
N LYS A 830 -0.01 -16.11 -20.39
CA LYS A 830 -0.94 -15.73 -21.47
C LYS A 830 -2.00 -14.72 -21.07
N GLY A 831 -1.99 -14.25 -19.82
CA GLY A 831 -2.84 -13.15 -19.36
C GLY A 831 -4.15 -13.56 -18.70
N ASP A 832 -4.43 -14.85 -18.48
CA ASP A 832 -5.67 -15.28 -17.81
C ASP A 832 -5.69 -14.81 -16.35
N LYS A 833 -6.62 -13.90 -16.03
CA LYS A 833 -6.71 -13.27 -14.71
C LYS A 833 -6.94 -14.25 -13.56
N ASP A 834 -7.65 -15.36 -13.80
CA ASP A 834 -7.95 -16.36 -12.77
C ASP A 834 -6.76 -17.30 -12.57
N ALA A 835 -6.03 -17.62 -13.64
CA ALA A 835 -4.73 -18.28 -13.57
C ALA A 835 -3.72 -17.45 -12.76
N GLN A 836 -3.62 -16.14 -13.05
CA GLN A 836 -2.75 -15.21 -12.33
C GLN A 836 -3.10 -15.13 -10.84
N LEU A 837 -4.39 -15.01 -10.50
CA LEU A 837 -4.87 -15.04 -9.12
C LEU A 837 -4.46 -16.33 -8.39
N LYS A 838 -4.72 -17.47 -9.04
CA LYS A 838 -4.47 -18.81 -8.47
C LYS A 838 -2.98 -19.08 -8.31
N LEU A 839 -2.16 -18.69 -9.27
CA LEU A 839 -0.70 -18.79 -9.20
C LEU A 839 -0.12 -17.89 -8.12
N ALA A 840 -0.59 -16.63 -8.04
CA ALA A 840 -0.19 -15.70 -7.00
C ALA A 840 -0.48 -16.26 -5.59
N PHE A 841 -1.63 -16.91 -5.42
CA PHE A 841 -1.99 -17.53 -4.14
C PHE A 841 -1.10 -18.74 -3.80
N LEU A 842 -0.67 -19.53 -4.79
CA LEU A 842 0.31 -20.61 -4.55
C LEU A 842 1.62 -20.04 -4.01
N PHE A 843 2.16 -18.98 -4.63
CA PHE A 843 3.36 -18.29 -4.15
C PHE A 843 3.17 -17.63 -2.79
N ASP A 844 2.01 -17.02 -2.54
CA ASP A 844 1.70 -16.38 -1.26
C ASP A 844 1.69 -17.37 -0.09
N LYS A 845 1.23 -18.59 -0.34
CA LYS A 845 1.07 -19.65 0.66
C LYS A 845 2.20 -20.66 0.69
N GLY A 846 3.08 -20.68 -0.31
CA GLY A 846 4.10 -21.73 -0.46
C GLY A 846 3.47 -23.10 -0.72
N LEU A 847 2.38 -23.15 -1.49
CA LEU A 847 1.73 -24.41 -1.85
C LEU A 847 2.48 -25.02 -3.05
N GLY A 848 3.13 -26.17 -2.85
CA GLY A 848 3.96 -26.81 -3.88
C GLY A 848 5.32 -26.12 -4.11
N GLY A 849 5.86 -25.39 -3.12
CA GLY A 849 7.15 -24.70 -3.18
C GLY A 849 7.39 -23.78 -1.99
N GLU A 850 8.39 -22.89 -2.09
CA GLU A 850 8.64 -21.88 -1.05
C GLU A 850 7.71 -20.66 -1.16
N VAL A 851 7.45 -20.01 -0.02
CA VAL A 851 6.69 -18.75 0.02
C VAL A 851 7.49 -17.66 -0.70
N ASN A 852 6.91 -17.04 -1.71
CA ASN A 852 7.53 -15.97 -2.50
C ASN A 852 6.60 -14.75 -2.61
N PRO A 853 6.67 -13.79 -1.67
CA PRO A 853 5.80 -12.62 -1.66
C PRO A 853 5.97 -11.71 -2.87
N GLN A 854 7.17 -11.61 -3.46
CA GLN A 854 7.44 -10.79 -4.64
C GLN A 854 6.80 -11.39 -5.89
N ALA A 855 6.89 -12.71 -6.08
CA ALA A 855 6.19 -13.39 -7.17
C ALA A 855 4.67 -13.31 -6.99
N ALA A 856 4.19 -13.44 -5.76
CA ALA A 856 2.77 -13.26 -5.45
C ALA A 856 2.30 -11.83 -5.76
N GLU A 857 3.06 -10.80 -5.37
CA GLU A 857 2.78 -9.40 -5.71
C GLU A 857 2.66 -9.19 -7.21
N HIS A 858 3.62 -9.69 -7.99
CA HIS A 858 3.64 -9.55 -9.44
C HIS A 858 2.36 -10.12 -10.07
N TRP A 859 2.04 -11.38 -9.77
CA TRP A 859 0.87 -12.05 -10.36
C TRP A 859 -0.46 -11.52 -9.84
N TYR A 860 -0.56 -11.16 -8.54
CA TYR A 860 -1.76 -10.50 -8.04
C TYR A 860 -1.97 -9.14 -8.69
N THR A 861 -0.91 -8.37 -8.98
CA THR A 861 -1.01 -7.06 -9.64
C THR A 861 -1.59 -7.21 -11.03
N LEU A 862 -1.05 -8.14 -11.84
CA LEU A 862 -1.56 -8.41 -13.20
C LEU A 862 -3.03 -8.84 -13.19
N SER A 863 -3.44 -9.69 -12.23
CA SER A 863 -4.83 -10.11 -12.09
C SER A 863 -5.75 -8.97 -11.61
N ALA A 864 -5.25 -8.14 -10.68
CA ALA A 864 -5.98 -7.03 -10.07
C ALA A 864 -6.23 -5.88 -11.05
N GLU A 865 -5.29 -5.62 -11.96
CA GLU A 865 -5.43 -4.64 -13.06
C GLU A 865 -6.52 -5.05 -14.07
N GLN A 866 -6.79 -6.36 -14.19
CA GLN A 866 -7.91 -6.92 -14.97
C GLN A 866 -9.24 -6.96 -14.18
N GLU A 867 -9.36 -6.12 -13.15
CA GLU A 867 -10.51 -6.00 -12.26
C GLU A 867 -10.91 -7.26 -11.49
N GLN A 868 -9.99 -8.21 -11.26
CA GLN A 868 -10.32 -9.41 -10.50
C GLN A 868 -10.39 -9.10 -9.00
N PRO A 869 -11.56 -9.13 -8.34
CA PRO A 869 -11.75 -8.46 -7.05
C PRO A 869 -11.12 -9.25 -5.89
N VAL A 870 -10.98 -10.57 -6.03
CA VAL A 870 -10.26 -11.40 -5.06
C VAL A 870 -8.75 -11.09 -5.10
N ALA A 871 -8.18 -10.88 -6.30
CA ALA A 871 -6.77 -10.51 -6.45
C ALA A 871 -6.50 -9.12 -5.88
N GLN A 872 -7.37 -8.14 -6.19
CA GLN A 872 -7.32 -6.80 -5.60
C GLN A 872 -7.35 -6.85 -4.06
N TYR A 873 -8.25 -7.64 -3.48
CA TYR A 873 -8.30 -7.83 -2.02
C TYR A 873 -7.02 -8.46 -1.46
N LEU A 874 -6.52 -9.53 -2.07
CA LEU A 874 -5.34 -10.24 -1.58
C LEU A 874 -4.06 -9.40 -1.72
N LEU A 875 -3.94 -8.63 -2.80
CA LEU A 875 -2.87 -7.65 -2.99
C LEU A 875 -2.92 -6.54 -1.94
N GLY A 876 -4.11 -5.98 -1.69
CA GLY A 876 -4.31 -5.01 -0.61
C GLY A 876 -3.91 -5.57 0.75
N LYS A 877 -4.18 -6.85 1.00
CA LYS A 877 -3.78 -7.56 2.22
C LYS A 877 -2.27 -7.76 2.32
N LEU A 878 -1.57 -8.06 1.22
CA LEU A 878 -0.10 -8.15 1.21
C LEU A 878 0.54 -6.82 1.63
N TYR A 879 0.06 -5.71 1.07
CA TYR A 879 0.53 -4.38 1.43
C TYR A 879 0.16 -4.00 2.88
N GLN A 880 -1.08 -4.27 3.32
CA GLN A 880 -1.51 -4.00 4.69
C GLN A 880 -0.65 -4.74 5.73
N LEU A 881 -0.24 -5.97 5.43
CA LEU A 881 0.57 -6.78 6.33
C LEU A 881 2.07 -6.49 6.23
N GLY A 882 2.51 -5.66 5.27
CA GLY A 882 3.93 -5.35 5.05
C GLY A 882 4.75 -6.55 4.62
N ARG A 883 4.12 -7.55 3.98
CA ARG A 883 4.80 -8.74 3.44
C ARG A 883 5.66 -8.42 2.22
N ILE A 884 5.45 -7.23 1.65
CA ILE A 884 6.26 -6.61 0.60
C ILE A 884 7.02 -5.44 1.25
N GLY A 885 8.33 -5.35 1.05
CA GLY A 885 9.15 -4.23 1.54
C GLY A 885 9.38 -4.15 3.07
N GLY A 886 8.90 -5.13 3.85
CA GLY A 886 9.18 -5.27 5.28
C GLY A 886 8.42 -4.33 6.21
N LYS A 887 7.52 -3.48 5.68
CA LYS A 887 6.65 -2.59 6.45
C LYS A 887 5.30 -2.41 5.74
N PRO A 888 4.19 -2.19 6.48
CA PRO A 888 2.89 -1.94 5.86
C PRO A 888 2.86 -0.74 4.92
N ASP A 889 2.17 -0.88 3.78
CA ASP A 889 1.83 0.21 2.86
C ASP A 889 0.29 0.37 2.81
N TYR A 890 -0.22 1.24 3.68
CA TYR A 890 -1.66 1.47 3.76
C TYR A 890 -2.22 2.26 2.57
N GLN A 891 -1.41 3.00 1.82
CA GLN A 891 -1.88 3.72 0.65
C GLN A 891 -2.22 2.74 -0.48
N GLN A 892 -1.31 1.80 -0.77
CA GLN A 892 -1.58 0.74 -1.73
C GLN A 892 -2.72 -0.18 -1.27
N ALA A 893 -2.76 -0.53 0.02
CA ALA A 893 -3.86 -1.32 0.57
C ALA A 893 -5.23 -0.65 0.35
N LYS A 894 -5.36 0.65 0.66
CA LYS A 894 -6.60 1.41 0.45
C LYS A 894 -6.99 1.49 -1.02
N LYS A 895 -6.02 1.70 -1.93
CA LYS A 895 -6.26 1.71 -3.40
C LYS A 895 -6.94 0.42 -3.84
N TRP A 896 -6.33 -0.73 -3.53
CA TRP A 896 -6.83 -2.02 -3.99
C TRP A 896 -8.12 -2.47 -3.29
N TYR A 897 -8.28 -2.19 -1.99
CA TYR A 897 -9.54 -2.45 -1.32
C TYR A 897 -10.69 -1.59 -1.86
N SER A 898 -10.42 -0.33 -2.23
CA SER A 898 -11.42 0.54 -2.83
C SER A 898 -11.89 0.03 -4.19
N ALA A 899 -10.97 -0.51 -5.00
CA ALA A 899 -11.32 -1.15 -6.27
C ALA A 899 -12.19 -2.41 -6.08
N ALA A 900 -11.89 -3.22 -5.05
CA ALA A 900 -12.57 -4.49 -4.82
C ALA A 900 -13.94 -4.38 -4.12
N LYS A 901 -14.16 -3.35 -3.27
CA LYS A 901 -15.29 -3.33 -2.30
C LYS A 901 -16.69 -3.48 -2.91
N GLN A 902 -16.88 -3.07 -4.16
CA GLN A 902 -18.16 -3.22 -4.86
C GLN A 902 -18.45 -4.67 -5.26
N LYS A 903 -17.44 -5.43 -5.70
CA LYS A 903 -17.60 -6.82 -6.15
C LYS A 903 -17.23 -7.85 -5.07
N TYR A 904 -16.50 -7.45 -4.01
CA TYR A 904 -16.02 -8.34 -2.95
C TYR A 904 -16.13 -7.71 -1.55
N THR A 905 -17.15 -8.10 -0.80
CA THR A 905 -17.52 -7.53 0.51
C THR A 905 -16.39 -7.50 1.55
N PRO A 906 -15.50 -8.52 1.68
CA PRO A 906 -14.39 -8.46 2.63
C PRO A 906 -13.44 -7.27 2.43
N ALA A 907 -13.34 -6.73 1.21
CA ALA A 907 -12.55 -5.54 0.96
C ALA A 907 -13.15 -4.27 1.59
N ALA A 908 -14.48 -4.15 1.63
CA ALA A 908 -15.15 -3.05 2.34
C ALA A 908 -14.82 -3.08 3.83
N VAL A 909 -14.89 -4.26 4.45
CA VAL A 909 -14.55 -4.43 5.88
C VAL A 909 -13.06 -4.13 6.13
N ALA A 910 -12.16 -4.56 5.24
CA ALA A 910 -10.72 -4.31 5.39
C ALA A 910 -10.37 -2.82 5.25
N LEU A 911 -11.02 -2.15 4.29
CA LEU A 911 -10.90 -0.70 4.10
C LEU A 911 -11.43 0.06 5.31
N GLY A 912 -12.63 -0.29 5.79
CA GLY A 912 -13.21 0.28 7.00
C GLY A 912 -12.33 0.07 8.24
N PHE A 913 -11.65 -1.07 8.32
CA PHE A 913 -10.71 -1.35 9.41
C PHE A 913 -9.44 -0.48 9.36
N ILE A 914 -8.88 -0.23 8.18
CA ILE A 914 -7.77 0.72 8.03
C ILE A 914 -8.23 2.12 8.46
N PHE A 915 -9.41 2.56 8.02
CA PHE A 915 -9.95 3.84 8.44
C PHE A 915 -10.18 3.93 9.96
N ASP A 916 -10.75 2.89 10.59
CA ASP A 916 -11.01 2.83 12.04
C ASP A 916 -9.72 2.79 12.88
N THR A 917 -8.69 2.07 12.44
CA THR A 917 -7.54 1.73 13.31
C THR A 917 -6.21 2.38 12.94
N VAL A 918 -6.06 2.82 11.70
CA VAL A 918 -4.82 3.46 11.20
C VAL A 918 -5.02 4.96 11.02
N ASP A 919 -6.12 5.34 10.38
CA ASP A 919 -6.38 6.74 10.02
C ASP A 919 -7.21 7.50 11.05
N ASP A 920 -7.87 6.81 12.00
CA ASP A 920 -8.88 7.36 12.91
C ASP A 920 -10.04 8.09 12.16
N ASP A 921 -10.32 7.68 10.91
CA ASP A 921 -11.37 8.23 10.05
C ASP A 921 -12.68 7.45 10.20
N TYR A 922 -13.40 7.74 11.28
CA TYR A 922 -14.59 6.99 11.64
C TYR A 922 -15.78 7.20 10.70
N LEU A 923 -15.83 8.32 9.95
CA LEU A 923 -16.89 8.55 8.96
C LEU A 923 -16.73 7.56 7.80
N ASN A 924 -15.54 7.53 7.19
CA ASN A 924 -15.24 6.59 6.13
C ASN A 924 -15.29 5.13 6.64
N ALA A 925 -14.87 4.86 7.88
CA ALA A 925 -15.04 3.54 8.47
C ALA A 925 -16.52 3.12 8.55
N THR A 926 -17.39 4.02 9.02
CA THR A 926 -18.84 3.79 9.14
C THR A 926 -19.45 3.50 7.78
N GLU A 927 -19.17 4.31 6.76
CA GLU A 927 -19.69 4.10 5.40
C GLU A 927 -19.30 2.73 4.84
N ASN A 928 -18.04 2.32 5.01
CA ASN A 928 -17.57 1.02 4.51
C ASN A 928 -18.17 -0.15 5.30
N TYR A 929 -18.37 -0.01 6.62
CA TYR A 929 -19.04 -1.03 7.43
C TYR A 929 -20.54 -1.11 7.12
N GLU A 930 -21.22 0.01 6.85
CA GLU A 930 -22.61 0.05 6.39
C GLU A 930 -22.74 -0.63 5.03
N GLN A 931 -21.85 -0.35 4.08
CA GLN A 931 -21.80 -1.04 2.79
C GLN A 931 -21.62 -2.56 2.96
N ALA A 932 -20.75 -2.98 3.87
CA ALA A 932 -20.56 -4.40 4.16
C ALA A 932 -21.78 -5.03 4.84
N ALA A 933 -22.40 -4.34 5.79
CA ALA A 933 -23.59 -4.79 6.51
C ALA A 933 -24.82 -4.89 5.60
N ALA A 934 -24.96 -4.00 4.61
CA ALA A 934 -26.01 -4.06 3.59
C ALA A 934 -25.91 -5.31 2.70
N LYS A 935 -24.71 -5.87 2.55
CA LYS A 935 -24.43 -7.17 1.89
C LYS A 935 -24.39 -8.33 2.88
N ASP A 936 -25.05 -8.18 4.02
CA ASP A 936 -25.20 -9.16 5.10
C ASP A 936 -23.87 -9.69 5.71
N SER A 937 -22.80 -8.88 5.67
CA SER A 937 -21.53 -9.26 6.30
C SER A 937 -21.60 -9.22 7.81
N ARG A 938 -21.55 -10.38 8.49
CA ARG A 938 -21.47 -10.46 9.96
C ARG A 938 -20.35 -9.63 10.59
N ILE A 939 -19.20 -9.53 9.90
CA ILE A 939 -18.05 -8.74 10.38
C ILE A 939 -18.31 -7.25 10.21
N GLY A 940 -18.92 -6.85 9.08
CA GLY A 940 -19.35 -5.47 8.86
C GLY A 940 -20.39 -5.02 9.88
N GLN A 941 -21.41 -5.86 10.14
CA GLN A 941 -22.43 -5.63 11.16
C GLN A 941 -21.82 -5.49 12.56
N PHE A 942 -20.92 -6.40 12.95
CA PHE A 942 -20.22 -6.31 14.23
C PHE A 942 -19.39 -5.03 14.37
N ASN A 943 -18.57 -4.70 13.37
CA ASN A 943 -17.73 -3.50 13.43
C ASN A 943 -18.58 -2.22 13.44
N LEU A 944 -19.67 -2.17 12.67
CA LEU A 944 -20.64 -1.07 12.73
C LEU A 944 -21.31 -0.99 14.11
N GLY A 945 -21.62 -2.13 14.74
CA GLY A 945 -22.12 -2.20 16.10
C GLY A 945 -21.16 -1.55 17.10
N LEU A 946 -19.84 -1.80 16.96
CA LEU A 946 -18.81 -1.17 17.78
C LEU A 946 -18.74 0.35 17.57
N ILE A 947 -18.90 0.82 16.33
CA ILE A 947 -19.00 2.27 16.04
C ILE A 947 -20.16 2.87 16.85
N TYR A 948 -21.34 2.25 16.85
CA TYR A 948 -22.51 2.73 17.58
C TYR A 948 -22.41 2.56 19.11
N GLU A 949 -21.82 1.47 19.62
CA GLU A 949 -21.67 1.25 21.07
C GLU A 949 -20.75 2.31 21.68
N TYR A 950 -19.60 2.55 21.05
CA TYR A 950 -18.58 3.46 21.57
C TYR A 950 -18.73 4.90 21.06
N GLY A 951 -19.63 5.14 20.11
CA GLY A 951 -19.85 6.46 19.53
C GLY A 951 -18.66 6.98 18.72
N LYS A 952 -18.00 6.10 17.96
CA LYS A 952 -16.82 6.45 17.14
C LYS A 952 -17.26 7.27 15.92
N GLY A 953 -16.96 8.58 15.89
CA GLY A 953 -17.35 9.47 14.79
C GLY A 953 -18.84 9.84 14.72
N GLN A 954 -19.67 9.27 15.60
CA GLN A 954 -21.11 9.52 15.67
C GLN A 954 -21.64 9.33 17.11
N PRO A 955 -22.81 9.87 17.47
CA PRO A 955 -23.35 9.69 18.82
C PRO A 955 -23.56 8.21 19.19
N VAL A 956 -23.31 7.88 20.45
CA VAL A 956 -23.58 6.54 21.01
C VAL A 956 -25.04 6.17 20.77
N ASN A 957 -25.26 4.96 20.25
CA ASN A 957 -26.60 4.40 20.06
C ASN A 957 -26.61 2.91 20.42
N ILE A 958 -26.82 2.62 21.69
CA ILE A 958 -26.79 1.24 22.21
C ILE A 958 -27.87 0.36 21.57
N LYS A 959 -29.05 0.91 21.24
CA LYS A 959 -30.11 0.13 20.57
C LYS A 959 -29.72 -0.31 19.16
N LYS A 960 -29.08 0.58 18.39
CA LYS A 960 -28.53 0.23 17.07
C LYS A 960 -27.39 -0.79 17.19
N ALA A 961 -26.49 -0.59 18.17
CA ALA A 961 -25.41 -1.54 18.43
C ALA A 961 -25.95 -2.94 18.78
N GLU A 962 -26.93 -3.03 19.68
CA GLU A 962 -27.60 -4.30 20.04
C GLU A 962 -28.22 -4.98 18.82
N ALA A 963 -28.96 -4.24 17.98
CA ALA A 963 -29.58 -4.80 16.77
C ALA A 963 -28.53 -5.35 15.78
N LEU A 964 -27.39 -4.66 15.63
CA LEU A 964 -26.30 -5.10 14.76
C LEU A 964 -25.56 -6.31 15.32
N TYR A 965 -25.30 -6.34 16.63
CA TYR A 965 -24.70 -7.50 17.28
C TYR A 965 -25.62 -8.71 17.23
N LEU A 966 -26.92 -8.53 17.41
CA LEU A 966 -27.89 -9.62 17.31
C LEU A 966 -27.88 -10.24 15.90
N LYS A 967 -27.92 -9.43 14.84
CA LYS A 967 -27.82 -9.92 13.46
C LYS A 967 -26.53 -10.71 13.21
N ALA A 968 -25.39 -10.18 13.64
CA ALA A 968 -24.11 -10.87 13.47
C ALA A 968 -24.04 -12.17 14.31
N ALA A 969 -24.61 -12.15 15.52
CA ALA A 969 -24.69 -13.31 16.40
C ALA A 969 -25.59 -14.42 15.83
N GLU A 970 -26.71 -14.08 15.22
CA GLU A 970 -27.60 -15.04 14.54
C GLU A 970 -26.92 -15.74 13.35
N GLN A 971 -25.95 -15.08 12.71
CA GLN A 971 -25.08 -15.69 11.69
C GLN A 971 -23.92 -16.52 12.27
N GLY A 972 -23.91 -16.79 13.58
CA GLY A 972 -22.87 -17.56 14.23
C GLY A 972 -21.57 -16.79 14.52
N PHE A 973 -21.58 -15.44 14.52
CA PHE A 973 -20.37 -14.67 14.82
C PHE A 973 -20.11 -14.57 16.33
N ALA A 974 -19.21 -15.42 16.82
CA ALA A 974 -18.91 -15.53 18.25
C ALA A 974 -18.49 -14.21 18.93
N PRO A 975 -17.68 -13.32 18.32
CA PRO A 975 -17.35 -12.02 18.93
C PRO A 975 -18.58 -11.13 19.13
N ALA A 976 -19.56 -11.16 18.22
CA ALA A 976 -20.81 -10.42 18.39
C ALA A 976 -21.66 -10.99 19.53
N MET A 977 -21.70 -12.32 19.70
CA MET A 977 -22.37 -12.96 20.82
C MET A 977 -21.77 -12.51 22.16
N SER A 978 -20.43 -12.44 22.26
CA SER A 978 -19.72 -11.98 23.46
C SER A 978 -20.00 -10.51 23.78
N GLN A 979 -20.03 -9.64 22.77
CA GLN A 979 -20.35 -8.22 22.98
C GLN A 979 -21.82 -8.02 23.34
N LEU A 980 -22.73 -8.76 22.70
CA LEU A 980 -24.15 -8.75 23.04
C LEU A 980 -24.38 -9.22 24.49
N ALA A 981 -23.68 -10.27 24.92
CA ALA A 981 -23.69 -10.73 26.30
C ALA A 981 -23.19 -9.64 27.26
N GLY A 982 -22.13 -8.93 26.90
CA GLY A 982 -21.59 -7.80 27.66
C GLY A 982 -22.57 -6.63 27.79
N LEU A 983 -23.37 -6.35 26.76
CA LEU A 983 -24.43 -5.34 26.84
C LEU A 983 -25.47 -5.71 27.90
N TYR A 984 -25.95 -6.97 27.89
CA TYR A 984 -26.91 -7.48 28.87
C TYR A 984 -26.32 -7.55 30.29
N PHE A 985 -25.08 -8.03 30.43
CA PHE A 985 -24.43 -8.18 31.74
C PHE A 985 -24.21 -6.83 32.45
N ASN A 986 -23.91 -5.78 31.69
CA ASN A 986 -23.68 -4.44 32.23
C ASN A 986 -24.96 -3.59 32.30
N GLY A 987 -26.08 -4.06 31.72
CA GLY A 987 -27.33 -3.30 31.64
C GLY A 987 -27.26 -2.04 30.77
N LYS A 988 -26.32 -1.97 29.82
CA LYS A 988 -26.10 -0.78 28.98
C LYS A 988 -27.30 -0.44 28.08
N ASN A 989 -28.16 -1.40 27.80
CA ASN A 989 -29.38 -1.22 26.98
C ASN A 989 -30.65 -0.93 27.81
N GLY A 990 -30.52 -0.73 29.12
CA GLY A 990 -31.60 -0.25 30.00
C GLY A 990 -31.87 -1.13 31.21
N GLN A 991 -31.67 -2.46 31.11
CA GLN A 991 -31.78 -3.37 32.26
C GLN A 991 -30.71 -4.44 32.21
N ARG A 992 -30.13 -4.72 33.37
CA ARG A 992 -29.14 -5.78 33.56
C ARG A 992 -29.83 -7.14 33.53
N ASP A 993 -29.35 -8.04 32.66
CA ASP A 993 -29.85 -9.41 32.54
C ASP A 993 -28.68 -10.40 32.47
N GLU A 994 -28.32 -10.92 33.64
CA GLU A 994 -27.16 -11.78 33.80
C GLU A 994 -27.38 -13.20 33.22
N HIS A 995 -28.63 -13.70 33.20
CA HIS A 995 -28.96 -15.02 32.65
C HIS A 995 -28.95 -15.01 31.12
N LYS A 996 -29.43 -13.93 30.50
CA LYS A 996 -29.33 -13.74 29.06
C LYS A 996 -27.87 -13.54 28.63
N ALA A 997 -27.08 -12.80 29.43
CA ALA A 997 -25.64 -12.70 29.22
C ALA A 997 -24.95 -14.07 29.30
N LEU A 998 -25.22 -14.87 30.34
CA LEU A 998 -24.67 -16.21 30.50
C LEU A 998 -24.99 -17.11 29.30
N THR A 999 -26.22 -17.05 28.79
CA THR A 999 -26.66 -17.82 27.62
C THR A 999 -25.85 -17.48 26.37
N TRP A 1000 -25.65 -16.19 26.10
CA TRP A 1000 -24.86 -15.74 24.95
C TRP A 1000 -23.36 -16.02 25.12
N TYR A 1001 -22.80 -15.83 26.32
CA TYR A 1001 -21.40 -16.20 26.60
C TYR A 1001 -21.16 -17.70 26.39
N LYS A 1002 -22.08 -18.58 26.82
CA LYS A 1002 -21.96 -20.03 26.56
C LYS A 1002 -21.97 -20.36 25.06
N LYS A 1003 -22.83 -19.72 24.27
CA LYS A 1003 -22.87 -19.89 22.81
C LYS A 1003 -21.57 -19.44 22.14
N ALA A 1004 -21.06 -18.28 22.53
CA ALA A 1004 -19.81 -17.73 22.00
C ALA A 1004 -18.60 -18.62 22.35
N ALA A 1005 -18.51 -19.06 23.61
CA ALA A 1005 -17.49 -19.98 24.10
C ALA A 1005 -17.48 -21.32 23.36
N ALA A 1006 -18.65 -21.88 23.05
CA ALA A 1006 -18.77 -23.11 22.27
C ALA A 1006 -18.21 -22.99 20.83
N LEU A 1007 -18.10 -21.76 20.31
CA LEU A 1007 -17.51 -21.44 19.01
C LEU A 1007 -16.03 -21.00 19.12
N GLY A 1008 -15.39 -21.16 20.29
CA GLY A 1008 -13.99 -20.81 20.52
C GLY A 1008 -13.74 -19.30 20.70
N ASP A 1009 -14.68 -18.57 21.28
CA ASP A 1009 -14.46 -17.17 21.65
C ASP A 1009 -13.74 -17.06 23.01
N ARG A 1010 -12.45 -16.72 22.95
CA ARG A 1010 -11.61 -16.53 24.15
C ARG A 1010 -12.16 -15.51 25.15
N ASP A 1011 -12.80 -14.44 24.69
CA ASP A 1011 -13.29 -13.38 25.56
C ASP A 1011 -14.55 -13.85 26.31
N ALA A 1012 -15.42 -14.63 25.67
CA ALA A 1012 -16.50 -15.34 26.34
C ALA A 1012 -15.98 -16.37 27.35
N ASN A 1013 -14.99 -17.18 26.99
CA ASN A 1013 -14.38 -18.13 27.94
C ASN A 1013 -13.83 -17.41 29.17
N TYR A 1014 -13.16 -16.27 29.01
CA TYR A 1014 -12.72 -15.46 30.15
C TYR A 1014 -13.89 -14.99 31.02
N GLN A 1015 -14.98 -14.50 30.41
CA GLN A 1015 -16.15 -14.04 31.17
C GLN A 1015 -16.88 -15.19 31.88
N LEU A 1016 -16.99 -16.37 31.27
CA LEU A 1016 -17.53 -17.57 31.93
C LEU A 1016 -16.66 -17.99 33.12
N GLY A 1017 -15.34 -17.88 32.99
CA GLY A 1017 -14.41 -18.07 34.09
C GLY A 1017 -14.70 -17.14 35.27
N LEU A 1018 -14.93 -15.85 34.99
CA LEU A 1018 -15.26 -14.85 36.00
C LEU A 1018 -16.63 -15.09 36.65
N LEU A 1019 -17.66 -15.43 35.86
CA LEU A 1019 -18.99 -15.75 36.38
C LEU A 1019 -18.96 -16.99 37.29
N SER A 1020 -18.16 -18.00 36.93
CA SER A 1020 -17.97 -19.21 37.75
C SER A 1020 -17.18 -18.92 39.02
N GLU A 1021 -16.14 -18.08 38.94
CA GLU A 1021 -15.33 -17.68 40.08
C GLU A 1021 -16.11 -16.83 41.11
N THR A 1022 -17.02 -15.97 40.63
CA THR A 1022 -17.78 -15.03 41.46
C THR A 1022 -19.15 -15.56 41.90
N GLY A 1023 -19.70 -16.55 41.21
CA GLY A 1023 -21.06 -17.05 41.45
C GLY A 1023 -22.17 -16.10 40.96
N VAL A 1024 -21.87 -15.22 40.00
CA VAL A 1024 -22.86 -14.31 39.39
C VAL A 1024 -23.56 -15.05 38.25
N ALA A 1025 -24.90 -15.05 38.21
CA ALA A 1025 -25.76 -15.84 37.31
C ALA A 1025 -25.59 -17.37 37.29
N THR A 1026 -24.61 -17.91 38.02
CA THR A 1026 -24.34 -19.34 38.17
C THR A 1026 -23.92 -19.66 39.61
N LYS A 1027 -23.89 -20.93 39.99
CA LYS A 1027 -23.30 -21.33 41.27
C LYS A 1027 -21.78 -21.11 41.22
N LEU A 1028 -21.21 -20.59 42.31
CA LEU A 1028 -19.76 -20.44 42.46
C LEU A 1028 -19.07 -21.80 42.32
N ASP A 1029 -18.13 -21.88 41.38
CA ASP A 1029 -17.36 -23.08 41.04
C ASP A 1029 -15.97 -22.69 40.53
N TYR A 1030 -14.95 -22.88 41.37
CA TYR A 1030 -13.57 -22.57 41.01
C TYR A 1030 -12.97 -23.58 40.00
N ALA A 1031 -13.47 -24.82 39.93
CA ALA A 1031 -12.95 -25.82 39.00
C ALA A 1031 -13.40 -25.50 37.57
N ASP A 1032 -14.67 -25.12 37.39
CA ASP A 1032 -15.17 -24.61 36.11
C ASP A 1032 -14.48 -23.29 35.73
N ALA A 1033 -14.23 -22.40 36.70
CA ALA A 1033 -13.48 -21.17 36.45
C ALA A 1033 -12.08 -21.44 35.87
N VAL A 1034 -11.34 -22.39 36.45
CA VAL A 1034 -10.03 -22.82 35.94
C VAL A 1034 -10.15 -23.36 34.52
N LYS A 1035 -11.11 -24.24 34.26
CA LYS A 1035 -11.33 -24.82 32.92
C LYS A 1035 -11.53 -23.74 31.86
N TYR A 1036 -12.40 -22.77 32.14
CA TYR A 1036 -12.66 -21.66 31.23
C TYR A 1036 -11.47 -20.71 31.07
N TYR A 1037 -10.76 -20.39 32.15
CA TYR A 1037 -9.54 -19.58 32.08
C TYR A 1037 -8.41 -20.28 31.32
N GLN A 1038 -8.28 -21.60 31.44
CA GLN A 1038 -7.33 -22.40 30.68
C GLN A 1038 -7.62 -22.33 29.18
N GLN A 1039 -8.86 -22.63 28.77
CA GLN A 1039 -9.28 -22.55 27.36
C GLN A 1039 -9.03 -21.15 26.77
N SER A 1040 -9.40 -20.10 27.51
CA SER A 1040 -9.17 -18.71 27.08
C SER A 1040 -7.67 -18.35 27.02
N SER A 1041 -6.86 -18.84 27.97
CA SER A 1041 -5.40 -18.64 28.01
C SER A 1041 -4.69 -19.31 26.85
N ASP A 1042 -5.10 -20.53 26.47
CA ASP A 1042 -4.54 -21.30 25.36
C ASP A 1042 -4.79 -20.59 24.01
N GLU A 1043 -5.91 -19.86 23.90
CA GLU A 1043 -6.25 -18.98 22.77
C GLU A 1043 -5.60 -17.57 22.87
N GLY A 1044 -4.66 -17.41 23.79
CA GLY A 1044 -3.83 -16.20 23.94
C GLY A 1044 -4.49 -15.05 24.72
N ASN A 1045 -5.53 -15.30 25.51
CA ASN A 1045 -6.10 -14.25 26.37
C ASN A 1045 -5.20 -14.00 27.60
N ALA A 1046 -4.55 -12.84 27.62
CA ALA A 1046 -3.64 -12.46 28.71
C ALA A 1046 -4.34 -12.28 30.07
N LYS A 1047 -5.61 -11.84 30.10
CA LYS A 1047 -6.38 -11.69 31.35
C LYS A 1047 -6.72 -13.05 31.94
N ALA A 1048 -7.12 -14.00 31.11
CA ALA A 1048 -7.36 -15.38 31.52
C ALA A 1048 -6.08 -16.07 31.99
N LYS A 1049 -4.97 -15.90 31.27
CA LYS A 1049 -3.65 -16.41 31.68
C LYS A 1049 -3.22 -15.86 33.05
N LEU A 1050 -3.51 -14.58 33.32
CA LEU A 1050 -3.21 -13.96 34.61
C LEU A 1050 -4.10 -14.51 35.73
N ALA A 1051 -5.40 -14.67 35.48
CA ALA A 1051 -6.34 -15.28 36.41
C ALA A 1051 -5.92 -16.72 36.71
N LEU A 1052 -5.61 -17.51 35.69
CA LEU A 1052 -5.11 -18.88 35.82
C LEU A 1052 -3.84 -18.97 36.67
N ALA A 1053 -2.86 -18.08 36.44
CA ALA A 1053 -1.64 -18.01 37.26
C ALA A 1053 -1.97 -17.77 38.75
N ARG A 1054 -2.93 -16.90 39.05
CA ARG A 1054 -3.42 -16.68 40.42
C ARG A 1054 -4.09 -17.94 40.99
N MET A 1055 -4.92 -18.64 40.20
CA MET A 1055 -5.60 -19.85 40.65
C MET A 1055 -4.60 -20.94 41.06
N TYR A 1056 -3.53 -21.15 40.27
CA TYR A 1056 -2.44 -22.06 40.63
C TYR A 1056 -1.61 -21.58 41.83
N GLN A 1057 -1.31 -20.28 41.93
CA GLN A 1057 -0.55 -19.72 43.05
C GLN A 1057 -1.25 -19.95 44.41
N TYR A 1058 -2.57 -19.82 44.44
CA TYR A 1058 -3.36 -19.94 45.68
C TYR A 1058 -4.08 -21.29 45.85
N GLY A 1059 -4.08 -22.16 44.82
CA GLY A 1059 -4.79 -23.44 44.86
C GLY A 1059 -6.32 -23.30 44.81
N LEU A 1060 -6.82 -22.35 44.02
CA LEU A 1060 -8.26 -22.09 43.88
C LEU A 1060 -8.83 -22.97 42.76
N GLY A 1061 -9.61 -24.00 43.10
CA GLY A 1061 -10.19 -24.93 42.12
C GLY A 1061 -9.19 -25.89 41.45
N VAL A 1062 -7.91 -25.77 41.81
CA VAL A 1062 -6.79 -26.63 41.38
C VAL A 1062 -5.85 -26.89 42.55
N THR A 1063 -5.03 -27.92 42.45
CA THR A 1063 -3.90 -28.13 43.36
C THR A 1063 -2.93 -26.93 43.27
N LYS A 1064 -2.55 -26.39 44.43
CA LYS A 1064 -1.60 -25.28 44.50
C LYS A 1064 -0.26 -25.67 43.85
N ASP A 1065 0.16 -24.91 42.85
CA ASP A 1065 1.41 -25.10 42.11
C ASP A 1065 2.04 -23.73 41.81
N VAL A 1066 2.99 -23.34 42.66
CA VAL A 1066 3.67 -22.04 42.57
C VAL A 1066 4.63 -21.98 41.38
N GLN A 1067 5.21 -23.13 40.99
CA GLN A 1067 6.13 -23.19 39.86
C GLN A 1067 5.39 -22.95 38.55
N HIS A 1068 4.24 -23.62 38.38
CA HIS A 1068 3.39 -23.43 37.22
C HIS A 1068 2.84 -21.99 37.13
N ALA A 1069 2.41 -21.42 38.25
CA ALA A 1069 2.02 -20.00 38.32
C ALA A 1069 3.14 -19.05 37.89
N ALA A 1070 4.38 -19.31 38.33
CA ALA A 1070 5.53 -18.50 37.95
C ALA A 1070 5.86 -18.58 36.46
N ASP A 1071 5.70 -19.74 35.83
CA ASP A 1071 5.95 -19.89 34.39
C ASP A 1071 4.91 -19.13 33.56
N LEU A 1072 3.64 -19.13 33.98
CA LEU A 1072 2.60 -18.28 33.38
C LEU A 1072 2.89 -16.78 33.59
N TYR A 1073 3.35 -16.38 34.78
CA TYR A 1073 3.79 -15.00 35.02
C TYR A 1073 5.02 -14.61 34.19
N LYS A 1074 5.97 -15.51 33.94
CA LYS A 1074 7.16 -15.23 33.11
C LYS A 1074 6.74 -14.93 31.68
N GLN A 1075 5.88 -15.76 31.11
CA GLN A 1075 5.34 -15.52 29.76
C GLN A 1075 4.68 -14.13 29.66
N LEU A 1076 3.87 -13.75 30.65
CA LEU A 1076 3.23 -12.42 30.67
C LEU A 1076 4.25 -11.28 30.88
N ALA A 1077 5.29 -11.50 31.69
CA ALA A 1077 6.34 -10.54 31.97
C ALA A 1077 7.23 -10.23 30.75
N GLU A 1078 7.46 -11.22 29.87
CA GLU A 1078 8.15 -11.04 28.59
C GLU A 1078 7.41 -10.08 27.66
N TYR A 1079 6.07 -10.01 27.78
CA TYR A 1079 5.22 -9.03 27.09
C TYR A 1079 4.98 -7.75 27.91
N ASN A 1080 5.89 -7.41 28.84
CA ASN A 1080 5.86 -6.20 29.66
C ASN A 1080 4.65 -6.05 30.60
N ASN A 1081 3.96 -7.14 30.96
CA ASN A 1081 2.86 -7.05 31.92
C ASN A 1081 3.38 -6.69 33.32
N ALA A 1082 3.08 -5.47 33.76
CA ALA A 1082 3.63 -4.92 35.00
C ALA A 1082 3.16 -5.67 36.26
N TYR A 1083 1.95 -6.23 36.25
CA TYR A 1083 1.43 -7.02 37.38
C TYR A 1083 2.13 -8.38 37.47
N ALA A 1084 2.31 -9.08 36.35
CA ALA A 1084 3.04 -10.35 36.31
C ALA A 1084 4.51 -10.18 36.72
N GLN A 1085 5.16 -9.10 36.26
CA GLN A 1085 6.52 -8.72 36.69
C GLN A 1085 6.59 -8.47 38.20
N TYR A 1086 5.59 -7.79 38.77
CA TYR A 1086 5.51 -7.57 40.22
C TYR A 1086 5.30 -8.88 40.99
N GLN A 1087 4.39 -9.76 40.56
CA GLN A 1087 4.17 -11.06 41.21
C GLN A 1087 5.42 -11.95 41.15
N LEU A 1088 6.11 -12.00 40.01
CA LEU A 1088 7.40 -12.70 39.92
C LEU A 1088 8.45 -12.15 40.86
N ALA A 1089 8.49 -10.82 41.04
CA ALA A 1089 9.39 -10.22 42.00
C ALA A 1089 9.12 -10.72 43.42
N LEU A 1090 7.85 -10.76 43.84
CA LEU A 1090 7.45 -11.29 45.15
C LEU A 1090 7.90 -12.75 45.30
N LEU A 1091 7.63 -13.60 44.32
CA LEU A 1091 8.03 -15.01 44.35
C LEU A 1091 9.55 -15.19 44.50
N TYR A 1092 10.36 -14.34 43.87
CA TYR A 1092 11.83 -14.33 44.02
C TYR A 1092 12.31 -13.82 45.38
N TYR A 1093 11.62 -12.83 45.98
CA TYR A 1093 11.95 -12.30 47.31
C TYR A 1093 11.56 -13.27 48.44
N GLU A 1094 10.42 -13.95 48.29
CA GLU A 1094 9.90 -14.91 49.25
C GLU A 1094 10.69 -16.23 49.23
N GLY A 1095 11.38 -16.54 48.13
CA GLY A 1095 12.00 -17.85 47.91
C GLY A 1095 10.97 -18.92 47.57
N ALA A 1096 9.83 -18.52 46.99
CA ALA A 1096 8.74 -19.44 46.66
C ALA A 1096 9.06 -20.34 45.44
N LEU A 1097 10.17 -20.08 44.75
CA LEU A 1097 10.68 -20.80 43.57
C LEU A 1097 12.01 -21.50 43.82
N GLY A 1098 12.32 -21.83 45.09
CA GLY A 1098 13.60 -22.38 45.53
C GLY A 1098 14.34 -21.41 46.44
N GLU A 1099 15.62 -21.15 46.19
CA GLU A 1099 16.36 -20.18 47.01
C GLU A 1099 15.92 -18.73 46.74
N LYS A 1100 16.05 -17.88 47.77
CA LYS A 1100 15.75 -16.45 47.65
C LYS A 1100 16.72 -15.80 46.67
N THR A 1101 16.21 -15.17 45.62
CA THR A 1101 17.02 -14.46 44.61
C THR A 1101 16.62 -12.98 44.55
N PRO A 1102 16.99 -12.17 45.56
CA PRO A 1102 16.58 -10.77 45.66
C PRO A 1102 17.05 -9.90 44.49
N GLU A 1103 18.16 -10.26 43.83
CA GLU A 1103 18.65 -9.56 42.63
C GLU A 1103 17.70 -9.74 41.42
N LYS A 1104 17.17 -10.96 41.22
CA LYS A 1104 16.16 -11.22 40.19
C LYS A 1104 14.85 -10.50 40.55
N GLY A 1105 14.48 -10.52 41.83
CA GLY A 1105 13.35 -9.76 42.37
C GLY A 1105 13.46 -8.25 42.09
N LYS A 1106 14.59 -7.62 42.41
CA LYS A 1106 14.84 -6.19 42.19
C LYS A 1106 14.76 -5.84 40.70
N LYS A 1107 15.35 -6.66 39.82
CA LYS A 1107 15.25 -6.47 38.36
C LYS A 1107 13.80 -6.49 37.88
N MET A 1108 13.01 -7.45 38.33
CA MET A 1108 11.58 -7.54 37.99
C MET A 1108 10.78 -6.34 38.51
N LEU A 1109 11.04 -5.87 39.74
CA LEU A 1109 10.42 -4.64 40.26
C LEU A 1109 10.77 -3.40 39.44
N VAL A 1110 12.02 -3.27 38.98
CA VAL A 1110 12.45 -2.14 38.14
C VAL A 1110 11.73 -2.17 36.79
N MET A 1111 11.59 -3.34 36.18
CA MET A 1111 10.80 -3.52 34.95
C MET A 1111 9.33 -3.19 35.18
N ALA A 1112 8.72 -3.73 36.26
CA ALA A 1112 7.34 -3.47 36.62
C ALA A 1112 7.07 -1.97 36.84
N LYS A 1113 7.96 -1.26 37.55
CA LYS A 1113 7.91 0.20 37.73
C LYS A 1113 7.98 0.94 36.41
N LYS A 1114 8.93 0.57 35.54
CA LYS A 1114 9.08 1.18 34.21
C LYS A 1114 7.82 0.99 33.36
N ASN A 1115 7.14 -0.14 33.54
CA ASN A 1115 5.89 -0.50 32.89
C ASN A 1115 4.64 -0.03 33.67
N GLY A 1116 4.80 0.83 34.70
CA GLY A 1116 3.70 1.55 35.35
C GLY A 1116 3.18 0.99 36.69
N SER A 1117 3.79 -0.07 37.25
CA SER A 1117 3.37 -0.62 38.54
C SER A 1117 3.72 0.30 39.71
N GLN A 1118 2.68 0.82 40.37
CA GLN A 1118 2.80 1.62 41.59
C GLN A 1118 3.23 0.78 42.79
N GLN A 1119 2.78 -0.47 42.86
CA GLN A 1119 3.15 -1.42 43.90
C GLN A 1119 4.66 -1.72 43.83
N ALA A 1120 5.20 -1.91 42.63
CA ALA A 1120 6.63 -2.12 42.44
C ALA A 1120 7.46 -0.88 42.78
N GLN A 1121 6.96 0.32 42.45
CA GLN A 1121 7.61 1.57 42.83
C GLN A 1121 7.70 1.71 44.36
N LYS A 1122 6.60 1.47 45.09
CA LYS A 1122 6.58 1.53 46.56
C LYS A 1122 7.52 0.50 47.17
N MET A 1123 7.53 -0.73 46.65
CA MET A 1123 8.40 -1.79 47.14
C MET A 1123 9.89 -1.48 46.92
N LEU A 1124 10.26 -0.91 45.77
CA LEU A 1124 11.63 -0.46 45.51
C LEU A 1124 12.05 0.66 46.47
N GLN A 1125 11.17 1.64 46.71
CA GLN A 1125 11.42 2.72 47.68
C GLN A 1125 11.64 2.17 49.09
N TRP A 1126 10.85 1.16 49.50
CA TRP A 1126 11.02 0.48 50.78
C TRP A 1126 12.36 -0.28 50.86
N ILE A 1127 12.75 -1.01 49.81
CA ILE A 1127 14.03 -1.73 49.74
C ILE A 1127 15.21 -0.76 49.80
N ASP A 1128 15.16 0.34 49.04
CA ASP A 1128 16.24 1.33 49.01
C ASP A 1128 16.35 2.06 50.37
N ALA A 1129 15.23 2.34 51.05
CA ALA A 1129 15.21 2.91 52.40
C ALA A 1129 15.79 1.96 53.47
N GLN A 1130 15.57 0.65 53.34
CA GLN A 1130 16.17 -0.37 54.21
C GLN A 1130 17.70 -0.46 54.04
N GLN A 1131 18.21 -0.31 52.80
CA GLN A 1131 19.65 -0.33 52.50
C GLN A 1131 20.40 0.91 53.02
N GLU A 1132 19.73 2.05 53.16
CA GLU A 1132 20.33 3.31 53.64
C GLU A 1132 20.37 3.44 55.19
N MET A 1133 19.99 2.40 55.96
CA MET A 1133 19.89 2.45 57.44
C MET A 1133 19.14 3.70 57.97
N ARG A 1134 18.09 4.15 57.28
CA ARG A 1134 17.19 5.19 57.80
C ARG A 1134 16.09 4.53 58.62
N SER A 1135 16.26 4.52 59.94
CA SER A 1135 15.18 4.15 60.87
C SER A 1135 13.99 5.11 60.69
N SER A 1136 12.85 4.55 60.30
CA SER A 1136 11.54 5.17 60.05
C SER A 1136 11.28 5.71 58.62
N PHE A 1137 10.57 4.92 57.83
CA PHE A 1137 9.71 5.37 56.74
C PHE A 1137 8.27 5.10 57.18
N ILE A 1138 7.51 6.16 57.43
CA ILE A 1138 6.06 6.08 57.71
C ILE A 1138 5.33 6.41 56.39
N GLU A 1139 4.36 5.57 56.03
CA GLU A 1139 3.47 5.81 54.89
C GLU A 1139 2.72 7.14 55.05
N PRO A 1140 2.61 7.99 54.01
CA PRO A 1140 1.65 9.09 54.05
C PRO A 1140 0.23 8.50 54.01
N VAL A 1141 -0.49 8.64 55.12
CA VAL A 1141 -1.92 8.32 55.20
C VAL A 1141 -2.67 9.32 54.33
N PRO A 1142 -3.53 8.87 53.38
CA PRO A 1142 -4.37 9.79 52.63
C PRO A 1142 -5.39 10.43 53.58
N LEU A 1143 -5.31 11.76 53.73
CA LEU A 1143 -6.27 12.56 54.46
C LEU A 1143 -7.58 12.60 53.66
N ASN A 1144 -8.61 11.93 54.17
CA ASN A 1144 -9.99 12.09 53.72
C ASN A 1144 -10.73 12.96 54.75
N ASN A 1145 -11.63 13.82 54.28
CA ASN A 1145 -12.46 14.76 55.07
C ASN A 1145 -12.74 14.28 56.50
N SER A 1146 -12.02 14.87 57.45
CA SER A 1146 -12.14 14.58 58.87
C SER A 1146 -12.97 15.64 59.59
N PRO A 1147 -13.69 15.28 60.65
CA PRO A 1147 -14.52 16.22 61.40
C PRO A 1147 -13.67 17.28 62.13
N ASP A 1148 -14.16 18.50 62.27
CA ASP A 1148 -13.46 19.61 62.93
C ASP A 1148 -13.86 19.74 64.41
N ILE A 1149 -12.88 20.03 65.28
CA ILE A 1149 -13.11 20.46 66.68
C ILE A 1149 -12.56 21.87 66.83
N ALA A 1150 -13.41 22.83 67.19
CA ALA A 1150 -13.02 24.22 67.45
C ALA A 1150 -12.17 24.85 66.33
N GLY A 1151 -12.46 24.52 65.06
CA GLY A 1151 -11.75 25.04 63.89
C GLY A 1151 -10.43 24.32 63.55
N GLN A 1152 -10.11 23.19 64.20
CA GLN A 1152 -8.98 22.33 63.85
C GLN A 1152 -9.45 20.93 63.41
N PRO A 1153 -8.93 20.39 62.30
CA PRO A 1153 -9.31 19.05 61.84
C PRO A 1153 -8.94 17.97 62.85
N ALA A 1154 -9.81 16.97 63.04
CA ALA A 1154 -9.54 15.82 63.90
C ALA A 1154 -8.24 15.08 63.52
N ASP A 1155 -7.89 15.08 62.23
CA ASP A 1155 -6.59 14.58 61.75
C ASP A 1155 -5.40 15.39 62.31
N LEU A 1156 -5.54 16.71 62.40
CA LEU A 1156 -4.51 17.60 62.91
C LEU A 1156 -4.37 17.45 64.43
N ILE A 1157 -5.49 17.27 65.13
CA ILE A 1157 -5.53 17.02 66.58
C ILE A 1157 -4.95 15.64 66.89
N TYR A 1158 -5.23 14.64 66.07
CA TYR A 1158 -4.64 13.30 66.15
C TYR A 1158 -3.13 13.33 65.87
N LEU A 1159 -2.69 14.08 64.85
CA LEU A 1159 -1.28 14.32 64.57
C LEU A 1159 -0.57 15.05 65.72
N ASN A 1160 -1.23 16.00 66.37
CA ASN A 1160 -0.71 16.65 67.57
C ASN A 1160 -0.58 15.66 68.73
N ALA A 1161 -1.56 14.77 68.94
CA ALA A 1161 -1.45 13.72 69.95
C ALA A 1161 -0.26 12.79 69.72
N LEU A 1162 0.00 12.39 68.47
CA LEU A 1162 1.17 11.59 68.11
C LEU A 1162 2.48 12.37 68.25
N ASN A 1163 2.48 13.67 67.96
CA ASN A 1163 3.65 14.52 68.14
C ASN A 1163 4.01 14.73 69.61
N GLU A 1164 3.03 14.90 70.51
CA GLU A 1164 3.27 14.99 71.95
C GLU A 1164 3.77 13.64 72.52
N TRP A 1165 3.27 12.52 72.01
CA TRP A 1165 3.83 11.19 72.30
C TRP A 1165 5.30 11.08 71.88
N ASN A 1166 5.62 11.48 70.64
CA ASN A 1166 6.99 11.44 70.12
C ASN A 1166 7.94 12.42 70.85
N ARG A 1167 7.39 13.40 71.59
CA ARG A 1167 8.13 14.32 72.47
C ARG A 1167 8.25 13.81 73.91
N GLY A 1168 7.62 12.68 74.24
CA GLY A 1168 7.67 12.03 75.55
C GLY A 1168 6.57 12.44 76.52
N ASP A 1169 5.58 13.25 76.12
CA ASP A 1169 4.44 13.61 76.96
C ASP A 1169 3.25 12.67 76.70
N GLU A 1170 3.37 11.46 77.24
CA GLU A 1170 2.40 10.37 77.08
C GLU A 1170 1.03 10.70 77.68
N THR A 1171 1.02 11.47 78.78
CA THR A 1171 -0.21 11.82 79.50
C THR A 1171 -1.07 12.78 78.68
N LEU A 1172 -0.43 13.81 78.11
CA LEU A 1172 -1.10 14.77 77.24
C LEU A 1172 -1.58 14.11 75.94
N SER A 1173 -0.76 13.23 75.37
CA SER A 1173 -1.14 12.44 74.18
C SER A 1173 -2.40 11.59 74.44
N ARG A 1174 -2.45 10.86 75.56
CA ARG A 1174 -3.62 10.06 75.95
C ARG A 1174 -4.85 10.93 76.18
N MET A 1175 -4.72 12.09 76.83
CA MET A 1175 -5.84 13.01 77.02
C MET A 1175 -6.39 13.56 75.69
N ILE A 1176 -5.52 13.87 74.73
CA ILE A 1176 -5.94 14.34 73.40
C ILE A 1176 -6.64 13.22 72.63
N LEU A 1177 -6.12 11.99 72.69
CA LEU A 1177 -6.74 10.82 72.07
C LEU A 1177 -8.08 10.44 72.72
N ASP A 1178 -8.19 10.52 74.05
CA ASP A 1178 -9.41 10.27 74.82
C ASP A 1178 -10.50 11.29 74.49
N ARG A 1179 -10.12 12.58 74.39
CA ARG A 1179 -11.03 13.65 73.95
C ARG A 1179 -11.52 13.43 72.51
N LEU A 1180 -10.61 13.05 71.60
CA LEU A 1180 -10.94 12.69 70.22
C LEU A 1180 -11.90 11.49 70.15
N MET A 1181 -11.69 10.49 71.00
CA MET A 1181 -12.50 9.29 71.08
C MET A 1181 -13.89 9.52 71.67
N THR A 1182 -13.98 10.41 72.66
CA THR A 1182 -15.24 10.77 73.30
C THR A 1182 -16.12 11.59 72.36
N GLN A 1183 -15.51 12.48 71.57
CA GLN A 1183 -16.23 13.36 70.64
C GLN A 1183 -16.49 12.72 69.28
N PHE A 1184 -15.60 11.85 68.79
CA PHE A 1184 -15.77 11.09 67.54
C PHE A 1184 -15.47 9.60 67.75
N PRO A 1185 -16.42 8.83 68.32
CA PRO A 1185 -16.23 7.41 68.64
C PRO A 1185 -15.93 6.53 67.42
N HIS A 1186 -16.24 7.02 66.22
CA HIS A 1186 -16.04 6.36 64.94
C HIS A 1186 -14.79 6.84 64.18
N TYR A 1187 -13.99 7.76 64.75
CA TYR A 1187 -12.73 8.18 64.16
C TYR A 1187 -11.65 7.10 64.40
N ILE A 1188 -11.61 6.15 63.46
CA ILE A 1188 -10.85 4.89 63.53
C ILE A 1188 -9.35 5.10 63.88
N PRO A 1189 -8.65 6.15 63.40
CA PRO A 1189 -7.23 6.35 63.75
C PRO A 1189 -7.00 6.59 65.25
N ALA A 1190 -7.75 7.52 65.87
CA ALA A 1190 -7.62 7.76 67.31
C ALA A 1190 -8.07 6.54 68.13
N LYS A 1191 -9.10 5.81 67.68
CA LYS A 1191 -9.57 4.58 68.33
C LYS A 1191 -8.50 3.51 68.38
N ARG A 1192 -7.87 3.22 67.24
CA ARG A 1192 -6.79 2.23 67.15
C ARG A 1192 -5.57 2.66 67.97
N ALA A 1193 -5.18 3.93 67.90
CA ALA A 1193 -4.05 4.44 68.66
C ALA A 1193 -4.32 4.39 70.18
N TYR A 1194 -5.52 4.78 70.62
CA TYR A 1194 -5.95 4.70 72.02
C TYR A 1194 -6.03 3.25 72.52
N GLU A 1195 -6.60 2.33 71.71
CA GLU A 1195 -6.64 0.89 72.00
C GLU A 1195 -5.23 0.27 72.07
N GLN A 1196 -4.30 0.67 71.20
CA GLN A 1196 -2.91 0.23 71.25
C GLN A 1196 -2.15 0.78 72.46
N LEU A 1197 -2.42 2.02 72.87
CA LEU A 1197 -1.79 2.65 74.04
C LEU A 1197 -2.33 2.10 75.37
N ASN A 1198 -3.60 1.68 75.41
CA ASN A 1198 -4.22 1.04 76.57
C ASN A 1198 -3.95 -0.47 76.64
N GLN A 1199 -3.44 -1.09 75.57
CA GLN A 1199 -2.91 -2.46 75.62
C GLN A 1199 -1.56 -2.56 76.37
N GLN A 1200 -0.95 -1.44 76.76
CA GLN A 1200 0.32 -1.40 77.51
C GLN A 1200 0.18 -1.20 79.04
N THR A 1201 -1.00 -1.31 79.63
CA THR A 1201 -1.14 -1.37 81.10
C THR A 1201 -2.12 -2.46 81.54
N LEU A 1202 -1.59 -3.68 81.73
CA LEU A 1202 -1.88 -4.44 82.95
C LEU A 1202 -0.53 -4.66 83.69
N PRO A 1203 -0.47 -4.40 85.01
CA PRO A 1203 0.78 -4.30 85.75
C PRO A 1203 1.30 -5.65 86.23
N ILE A 1204 2.61 -5.70 86.42
CA ILE A 1204 3.34 -6.73 87.16
C ILE A 1204 2.95 -6.62 88.65
N ILE A 1205 2.72 -7.76 89.33
CA ILE A 1205 3.47 -8.25 90.52
C ILE A 1205 2.64 -9.31 91.28
N PHE A 1206 3.34 -10.39 91.63
CA PHE A 1206 3.06 -11.50 92.55
C PHE A 1206 1.87 -11.40 93.54
N SER A 1207 1.28 -12.59 93.76
CA SER A 1207 0.26 -13.03 94.75
C SER A 1207 -1.14 -12.45 94.60
#